data_AF-A0A087GCW3-F1
#
_entry.id   AF-A0A087GCW3-F1
#
_cell.length_a   1.000
_cell.length_b   1.000
_cell.length_c   1.000
_cell.angle_alpha   90.00
_cell.angle_beta   90.00
_cell.angle_gamma   90.00
#
_symmetry.space_group_name_H-M   'P 1'
#
loop_
_entity.id
_entity.type
_entity.pdbx_description
1 polymer ?
#
loop_
_entity_poly.entity_id
_entity_poly.type
_entity_poly.pdbx_seq_one_letter_code
_entity_poly.pdbx_strand_id
1 'polypeptide(L)'
;MENEREQSQYHEDESMDSRKPPPWRKQITVRAIVASLLIGIVYSVICLKLNLTTGLVPNLNISSALLAFVFLKSWTKVLQKARIVTTPFTRQENTIAQTCAVACYSISLAGGFASYLLGLNRRTYELTGVSTQGNNPRGIKEPGVGWMTSFLFVVSFIGLVVLVPLRKVMIIDYKLTYPSGTATAVLINGFHTSKGDKTAKKQIRGFIKSFGLSFFWAFFGWFYSGGDECGFSQFPTFGLHAWKKSFFFDFSMTYVGAGMICSHLVNLSLLLGAILSWGIMWPLIAQLKGEWFAATLPESSMKSLNGYKVFICIALILGDGLYNFVKILFFTGRSFHSRLSKTNSINTLAEIPDDGTKESEKMKLENEVFVKESIPLWMACAGYLFFSLISIIAIPLMFPQLKWYFVLVAYLLAPSLSFCNAYGAGLTDMNMAYNYGKAALFVMAALAGESDGVVAGMVACGLIKSIVSVSADLMHDFKTGHLTLTSPRSMLVAQAIGTAIGCVVAPLTFFLFYKAFDVGNPDGEYKAPYAIIYRNMAIIGVQGLSALPLHCLELCYGFFAFAVVANLGRDLLPEKPGKWIPLPMAMAVPFLVGGSFAIDMCIGSLVVFVWKKVNRKKAEVMVPAVASGLICGDGLWILPSSLLALAKVRPPMCMNFTAAH
;
A
#
# COMPACT_ATOMS: atom_id res chain seq x y z
N MET A 1 30.21 -4.13 44.34
CA MET A 1 30.81 -4.35 43.00
C MET A 1 30.65 -5.77 42.51
N GLU A 2 30.90 -6.83 43.31
CA GLU A 2 30.70 -8.22 42.87
C GLU A 2 29.21 -8.62 42.83
N ASN A 3 28.42 -8.26 43.85
CA ASN A 3 26.95 -8.41 43.84
C ASN A 3 26.22 -7.58 42.76
N GLU A 4 26.79 -6.46 42.31
CA GLU A 4 26.21 -5.66 41.21
C GLU A 4 26.55 -6.26 39.84
N ARG A 5 27.73 -6.89 39.70
CA ARG A 5 28.11 -7.66 38.50
C ARG A 5 27.32 -8.95 38.41
N GLU A 6 27.11 -9.66 39.50
CA GLU A 6 26.25 -10.85 39.52
C GLU A 6 24.79 -10.47 39.25
N GLN A 7 24.23 -9.40 39.85
CA GLN A 7 22.87 -8.96 39.52
C GLN A 7 22.72 -8.46 38.08
N SER A 8 23.74 -7.84 37.49
CA SER A 8 23.70 -7.45 36.07
C SER A 8 23.89 -8.65 35.14
N GLN A 9 24.70 -9.64 35.51
CA GLN A 9 24.91 -10.87 34.76
C GLN A 9 23.70 -11.82 34.85
N TYR A 10 23.05 -11.95 36.01
CA TYR A 10 21.77 -12.66 36.18
C TYR A 10 20.62 -11.95 35.45
N HIS A 11 20.58 -10.60 35.43
CA HIS A 11 19.61 -9.87 34.61
C HIS A 11 19.91 -9.98 33.11
N GLU A 12 21.17 -10.08 32.69
CA GLU A 12 21.55 -10.31 31.30
C GLU A 12 21.19 -11.73 30.84
N ASP A 13 21.43 -12.76 31.66
CA ASP A 13 21.12 -14.16 31.34
C ASP A 13 19.61 -14.47 31.33
N GLU A 14 18.81 -13.95 32.30
CA GLU A 14 17.34 -14.04 32.22
C GLU A 14 16.77 -13.21 31.05
N SER A 15 17.45 -12.12 30.67
CA SER A 15 17.05 -11.34 29.49
C SER A 15 17.42 -12.04 28.18
N MET A 16 18.41 -12.94 28.14
CA MET A 16 18.79 -13.67 26.93
C MET A 16 17.85 -14.84 26.64
N ASP A 17 17.39 -15.58 27.66
CA ASP A 17 16.48 -16.72 27.45
C ASP A 17 15.04 -16.25 27.14
N SER A 18 14.67 -15.06 27.60
CA SER A 18 13.42 -14.36 27.23
C SER A 18 13.46 -13.63 25.87
N ARG A 19 14.62 -13.60 25.18
CA ARG A 19 14.78 -12.96 23.85
C ARG A 19 14.47 -13.89 22.67
N LYS A 20 14.51 -15.21 22.83
CA LYS A 20 14.27 -16.14 21.71
C LYS A 20 12.76 -16.20 21.38
N PRO A 21 12.35 -15.82 20.16
CA PRO A 21 10.95 -15.91 19.78
C PRO A 21 10.48 -17.37 19.78
N PRO A 22 9.18 -17.63 20.07
CA PRO A 22 8.65 -18.99 19.99
C PRO A 22 8.80 -19.54 18.56
N PRO A 23 8.92 -20.87 18.38
CA PRO A 23 8.96 -21.49 17.06
C PRO A 23 7.81 -21.02 16.17
N TRP A 24 8.06 -20.84 14.87
CA TRP A 24 7.09 -20.24 13.94
C TRP A 24 5.68 -20.86 14.00
N ARG A 25 5.57 -22.18 14.20
CA ARG A 25 4.27 -22.88 14.33
C ARG A 25 3.48 -22.45 15.58
N LYS A 26 4.17 -22.12 16.67
CA LYS A 26 3.55 -21.65 17.93
C LYS A 26 3.21 -20.16 17.89
N GLN A 27 3.70 -19.40 16.90
CA GLN A 27 3.31 -18.00 16.69
C GLN A 27 1.90 -17.90 16.10
N ILE A 28 1.45 -18.92 15.37
CA ILE A 28 0.10 -19.01 14.83
C ILE A 28 -0.79 -19.70 15.86
N THR A 29 -1.77 -18.97 16.38
CA THR A 29 -2.71 -19.50 17.38
C THR A 29 -4.14 -19.44 16.86
N VAL A 30 -4.99 -20.33 17.35
CA VAL A 30 -6.43 -20.35 16.99
C VAL A 30 -7.09 -19.02 17.39
N ARG A 31 -6.79 -18.50 18.59
CA ARG A 31 -7.36 -17.22 19.04
C ARG A 31 -6.92 -16.04 18.16
N ALA A 32 -5.69 -16.04 17.64
CA ALA A 32 -5.24 -15.03 16.67
C ALA A 32 -6.02 -15.12 15.35
N ILE A 33 -6.25 -16.33 14.83
CA ILE A 33 -7.06 -16.53 13.62
C ILE A 33 -8.49 -16.06 13.84
N VAL A 34 -9.13 -16.43 14.95
CA VAL A 34 -10.50 -15.98 15.29
C VAL A 34 -10.58 -14.46 15.41
N ALA A 35 -9.63 -13.84 16.14
CA ALA A 35 -9.56 -12.38 16.24
C ALA A 35 -9.42 -11.73 14.87
N SER A 36 -8.54 -12.28 14.03
CA SER A 36 -8.29 -11.76 12.68
C SER A 36 -9.49 -11.88 11.75
N LEU A 37 -10.27 -12.97 11.87
CA LEU A 37 -11.50 -13.17 11.10
C LEU A 37 -12.53 -12.09 11.46
N LEU A 38 -12.77 -11.86 12.75
CA LEU A 38 -13.73 -10.85 13.21
C LEU A 38 -13.33 -9.44 12.78
N ILE A 39 -12.06 -9.08 13.01
CA ILE A 39 -11.51 -7.77 12.64
C ILE A 39 -11.53 -7.61 11.11
N GLY A 40 -11.14 -8.64 10.37
CA GLY A 40 -11.13 -8.66 8.91
C GLY A 40 -12.52 -8.50 8.30
N ILE A 41 -13.56 -9.13 8.87
CA ILE A 41 -14.96 -8.95 8.43
C ILE A 41 -15.42 -7.50 8.64
N VAL A 42 -15.21 -6.95 9.84
CA VAL A 42 -15.61 -5.57 10.16
C VAL A 42 -14.94 -4.57 9.22
N TYR A 43 -13.63 -4.71 9.01
CA TYR A 43 -12.92 -3.83 8.08
C TYR A 43 -13.31 -4.07 6.62
N SER A 44 -13.62 -5.30 6.21
CA SER A 44 -14.09 -5.56 4.84
C SER A 44 -15.38 -4.80 4.54
N VAL A 45 -16.34 -4.77 5.47
CA VAL A 45 -17.58 -3.97 5.35
C VAL A 45 -17.27 -2.48 5.20
N ILE A 46 -16.38 -1.96 6.04
CA ILE A 46 -16.03 -0.53 6.08
C ILE A 46 -15.27 -0.14 4.81
N CYS A 47 -14.22 -0.88 4.46
CA CYS A 47 -13.42 -0.67 3.27
C CYS A 47 -14.29 -0.72 2.01
N LEU A 48 -15.20 -1.69 1.92
CA LEU A 48 -16.05 -1.81 0.76
C LEU A 48 -17.05 -0.65 0.66
N LYS A 49 -17.65 -0.24 1.77
CA LYS A 49 -18.52 0.94 1.81
C LYS A 49 -17.79 2.19 1.29
N LEU A 50 -16.62 2.48 1.86
CA LEU A 50 -15.79 3.61 1.43
C LEU A 50 -15.42 3.50 -0.05
N ASN A 51 -15.10 2.29 -0.53
CA ASN A 51 -14.78 2.06 -1.93
C ASN A 51 -15.98 2.32 -2.88
N LEU A 52 -17.20 1.97 -2.45
CA LEU A 52 -18.43 2.17 -3.24
C LEU A 52 -18.94 3.62 -3.20
N THR A 53 -18.62 4.40 -2.16
CA THR A 53 -19.05 5.80 -2.03
C THR A 53 -18.00 6.78 -2.56
N THR A 54 -16.80 6.80 -1.98
CA THR A 54 -15.72 7.76 -2.30
C THR A 54 -14.64 7.14 -3.19
N GLY A 55 -14.49 5.81 -3.16
CA GLY A 55 -13.47 5.07 -3.91
C GLY A 55 -12.03 5.28 -3.43
N LEU A 56 -11.85 5.95 -2.29
CA LEU A 56 -10.57 6.11 -1.61
C LEU A 56 -10.64 5.46 -0.24
N VAL A 57 -9.69 4.60 0.07
CA VAL A 57 -9.60 3.94 1.38
C VAL A 57 -8.18 4.06 1.91
N PRO A 58 -8.00 4.66 3.09
CA PRO A 58 -6.68 4.78 3.70
C PRO A 58 -6.21 3.46 4.28
N ASN A 59 -4.94 3.40 4.64
CA ASN A 59 -4.32 2.23 5.24
C ASN A 59 -4.80 2.04 6.69
N LEU A 60 -5.31 0.86 7.04
CA LEU A 60 -5.89 0.54 8.36
C LEU A 60 -5.01 -0.43 9.18
N ASN A 61 -3.76 -0.67 8.77
CA ASN A 61 -2.87 -1.66 9.40
C ASN A 61 -2.67 -1.43 10.91
N ILE A 62 -2.40 -0.19 11.31
CA ILE A 62 -2.12 0.14 12.73
C ILE A 62 -3.38 -0.01 13.58
N SER A 63 -4.54 0.42 13.06
CA SER A 63 -5.83 0.26 13.71
C SER A 63 -6.18 -1.22 13.90
N SER A 64 -5.87 -2.06 12.89
CA SER A 64 -6.00 -3.51 12.99
C SER A 64 -5.11 -4.11 14.08
N ALA A 65 -3.86 -3.64 14.22
CA ALA A 65 -2.97 -4.09 15.29
C ALA A 65 -3.46 -3.71 16.69
N LEU A 66 -4.01 -2.50 16.84
CA LEU A 66 -4.57 -2.03 18.10
C LEU A 66 -5.80 -2.86 18.50
N LEU A 67 -6.72 -3.11 17.57
CA LEU A 67 -7.90 -3.93 17.82
C LEU A 67 -7.53 -5.38 18.14
N ALA A 68 -6.56 -5.96 17.40
CA ALA A 68 -6.05 -7.29 17.67
C ALA A 68 -5.48 -7.39 19.09
N PHE A 69 -4.71 -6.39 19.51
CA PHE A 69 -4.19 -6.32 20.88
C PHE A 69 -5.31 -6.27 21.93
N VAL A 70 -6.29 -5.37 21.75
CA VAL A 70 -7.41 -5.22 22.69
C VAL A 70 -8.22 -6.50 22.79
N PHE A 71 -8.53 -7.13 21.65
CA PHE A 71 -9.29 -8.36 21.59
C PHE A 71 -8.54 -9.52 22.26
N LEU A 72 -7.30 -9.80 21.85
CA LEU A 72 -6.52 -10.93 22.37
C LEU A 72 -6.16 -10.78 23.86
N LYS A 73 -5.89 -9.55 24.30
CA LYS A 73 -5.66 -9.26 25.72
C LYS A 73 -6.93 -9.46 26.55
N SER A 74 -8.08 -9.03 26.04
CA SER A 74 -9.37 -9.24 26.72
C SER A 74 -9.73 -10.72 26.77
N TRP A 75 -9.56 -11.44 25.66
CA TRP A 75 -9.73 -12.89 25.56
C TRP A 75 -8.88 -13.63 26.58
N THR A 76 -7.59 -13.30 26.68
CA THR A 76 -6.67 -13.94 27.64
C THR A 76 -7.06 -13.65 29.08
N LYS A 77 -7.46 -12.41 29.40
CA LYS A 77 -7.95 -12.05 30.75
C LYS A 77 -9.23 -12.79 31.13
N VAL A 78 -10.18 -12.93 30.19
CA VAL A 78 -11.44 -13.65 30.44
C VAL A 78 -11.16 -15.12 30.73
N LEU A 79 -10.30 -15.77 29.94
CA LEU A 79 -9.92 -17.17 30.18
C LEU A 79 -9.15 -17.37 31.49
N GLN A 80 -8.25 -16.44 31.84
CA GLN A 80 -7.58 -16.45 33.15
C GLN A 80 -8.58 -16.31 34.30
N LYS A 81 -9.59 -15.44 34.17
CA LYS A 81 -10.67 -15.31 35.15
C LYS A 81 -11.52 -16.57 35.25
N ALA A 82 -11.70 -17.29 34.14
CA ALA A 82 -12.35 -18.59 34.08
C ALA A 82 -11.47 -19.77 34.54
N ARG A 83 -10.26 -19.52 35.07
CA ARG A 83 -9.26 -20.53 35.50
C ARG A 83 -8.83 -21.51 34.41
N ILE A 84 -8.96 -21.13 33.15
CA ILE A 84 -8.47 -21.92 32.01
C ILE A 84 -6.99 -21.58 31.78
N VAL A 85 -6.12 -22.61 31.78
CA VAL A 85 -4.69 -22.45 31.47
C VAL A 85 -4.55 -21.91 30.06
N THR A 86 -3.95 -20.73 29.92
CA THR A 86 -3.77 -20.06 28.63
C THR A 86 -2.31 -19.80 28.36
N THR A 87 -1.92 -19.93 27.09
CA THR A 87 -0.61 -19.51 26.63
C THR A 87 -0.48 -17.98 26.76
N PRO A 88 0.69 -17.47 27.15
CA PRO A 88 0.92 -16.03 27.28
C PRO A 88 0.74 -15.35 25.92
N PHE A 89 0.11 -14.17 25.93
CA PHE A 89 -0.11 -13.38 24.72
C PHE A 89 1.19 -12.69 24.30
N THR A 90 1.73 -13.07 23.13
CA THR A 90 3.03 -12.61 22.63
C THR A 90 2.89 -11.53 21.57
N ARG A 91 3.97 -10.76 21.33
CA ARG A 91 4.01 -9.76 20.25
C ARG A 91 3.90 -10.40 18.87
N GLN A 92 4.44 -11.61 18.70
CA GLN A 92 4.38 -12.34 17.43
C GLN A 92 2.95 -12.75 17.12
N GLU A 93 2.22 -13.23 18.12
CA GLU A 93 0.81 -13.56 17.98
C GLU A 93 -0.05 -12.34 17.57
N ASN A 94 0.23 -11.16 18.15
CA ASN A 94 -0.44 -9.91 17.75
C ASN A 94 -0.11 -9.53 16.30
N THR A 95 1.15 -9.69 15.90
CA THR A 95 1.61 -9.45 14.52
C THR A 95 0.87 -10.38 13.55
N ILE A 96 0.76 -11.67 13.88
CA ILE A 96 0.03 -12.65 13.06
C ILE A 96 -1.46 -12.30 12.93
N ALA A 97 -2.11 -11.89 14.03
CA ALA A 97 -3.50 -11.47 13.99
C ALA A 97 -3.70 -10.22 13.12
N GLN A 98 -2.81 -9.23 13.21
CA GLN A 98 -2.83 -8.05 12.35
C GLN A 98 -2.63 -8.41 10.88
N THR A 99 -1.57 -9.16 10.55
CA THR A 99 -1.26 -9.54 9.16
C THR A 99 -2.42 -10.30 8.52
N CYS A 100 -3.01 -11.27 9.23
CA CYS A 100 -4.16 -12.02 8.72
C CYS A 100 -5.40 -11.13 8.51
N ALA A 101 -5.68 -10.20 9.43
CA ALA A 101 -6.81 -9.26 9.30
C ALA A 101 -6.62 -8.27 8.14
N VAL A 102 -5.39 -7.75 7.98
CA VAL A 102 -5.02 -6.85 6.87
C VAL A 102 -5.15 -7.56 5.53
N ALA A 103 -4.55 -8.75 5.41
CA ALA A 103 -4.66 -9.54 4.20
C ALA A 103 -6.13 -9.88 3.85
N CYS A 104 -7.01 -10.02 4.83
CA CYS A 104 -8.45 -10.21 4.61
C CYS A 104 -9.12 -8.96 4.03
N TYR A 105 -9.06 -7.81 4.72
CA TYR A 105 -9.79 -6.62 4.25
C TYR A 105 -9.16 -5.99 3.01
N SER A 106 -7.84 -6.15 2.80
CA SER A 106 -7.16 -5.66 1.58
C SER A 106 -7.76 -6.27 0.32
N ILE A 107 -8.32 -7.48 0.36
CA ILE A 107 -9.02 -8.06 -0.80
C ILE A 107 -10.28 -7.28 -1.16
N SER A 108 -10.97 -6.66 -0.19
CA SER A 108 -12.12 -5.78 -0.46
C SER A 108 -11.71 -4.50 -1.23
N LEU A 109 -10.44 -4.09 -1.09
CA LEU A 109 -9.87 -2.95 -1.81
C LEU A 109 -9.27 -3.37 -3.15
N ALA A 110 -8.39 -4.37 -3.13
CA ALA A 110 -7.68 -4.86 -4.30
C ALA A 110 -8.62 -5.55 -5.30
N GLY A 111 -9.68 -6.22 -4.81
CA GLY A 111 -10.57 -7.09 -5.58
C GLY A 111 -11.50 -6.41 -6.59
N GLY A 112 -11.52 -5.08 -6.66
CA GLY A 112 -12.14 -4.38 -7.80
C GLY A 112 -13.66 -4.26 -7.80
N PHE A 113 -14.28 -4.51 -6.65
CA PHE A 113 -15.74 -4.51 -6.46
C PHE A 113 -16.43 -3.17 -6.75
N ALA A 114 -15.73 -2.04 -6.69
CA ALA A 114 -16.24 -0.71 -7.05
C ALA A 114 -15.62 -0.15 -8.34
N SER A 115 -14.84 -0.97 -9.07
CA SER A 115 -14.09 -0.54 -10.26
C SER A 115 -14.24 -1.56 -11.39
N TYR A 116 -13.18 -2.31 -11.72
CA TYR A 116 -13.13 -3.15 -12.93
C TYR A 116 -14.05 -4.38 -12.89
N LEU A 117 -14.42 -4.92 -11.71
CA LEU A 117 -15.39 -6.03 -11.66
C LEU A 117 -16.82 -5.53 -11.82
N LEU A 118 -17.20 -4.45 -11.12
CA LEU A 118 -18.52 -3.86 -11.27
C LEU A 118 -18.71 -3.23 -12.64
N GLY A 119 -17.62 -2.72 -13.25
CA GLY A 119 -17.63 -2.19 -14.61
C GLY A 119 -18.02 -3.19 -15.70
N LEU A 120 -18.06 -4.49 -15.39
CA LEU A 120 -18.57 -5.53 -16.29
C LEU A 120 -20.10 -5.68 -16.27
N ASN A 121 -20.81 -5.09 -15.30
CA ASN A 121 -22.25 -5.27 -15.19
C ASN A 121 -23.03 -4.53 -16.30
N ARG A 122 -24.29 -4.95 -16.48
CA ARG A 122 -25.17 -4.39 -17.52
C ARG A 122 -25.45 -2.90 -17.31
N ARG A 123 -25.65 -2.47 -16.07
CA ARG A 123 -25.91 -1.05 -15.78
C ARG A 123 -24.76 -0.16 -16.22
N THR A 124 -23.51 -0.51 -15.88
CA THR A 124 -22.34 0.27 -16.29
C THR A 124 -22.18 0.24 -17.81
N TYR A 125 -22.47 -0.89 -18.45
CA TYR A 125 -22.53 -0.97 -19.91
C TYR A 125 -23.52 0.04 -20.52
N GLU A 126 -24.75 0.12 -20.01
CA GLU A 126 -25.77 1.03 -20.50
C GLU A 126 -25.41 2.51 -20.24
N LEU A 127 -24.90 2.81 -19.04
CA LEU A 127 -24.47 4.17 -18.66
C LEU A 127 -23.27 4.69 -19.45
N THR A 128 -22.44 3.79 -20.00
CA THR A 128 -21.26 4.17 -20.81
C THR A 128 -21.59 4.37 -22.29
N GLY A 129 -22.83 4.11 -22.70
CA GLY A 129 -23.30 4.32 -24.07
C GLY A 129 -23.26 3.04 -24.91
N VAL A 130 -24.45 2.52 -25.24
CA VAL A 130 -24.62 1.28 -26.01
C VAL A 130 -24.11 1.39 -27.46
N SER A 131 -24.06 2.60 -28.01
CA SER A 131 -23.58 2.90 -29.37
C SER A 131 -22.10 3.29 -29.42
N THR A 132 -21.39 3.26 -28.30
CA THR A 132 -19.99 3.67 -28.24
C THR A 132 -19.08 2.60 -28.86
N GLN A 133 -18.23 2.99 -29.81
CA GLN A 133 -17.28 2.08 -30.47
C GLN A 133 -16.39 1.37 -29.43
N GLY A 134 -16.35 0.04 -29.50
CA GLY A 134 -15.64 -0.84 -28.53
C GLY A 134 -16.49 -1.29 -27.34
N ASN A 135 -17.66 -0.67 -27.08
CA ASN A 135 -18.56 -1.08 -26.00
C ASN A 135 -19.55 -2.16 -26.48
N ASN A 136 -19.12 -3.42 -26.52
CA ASN A 136 -19.92 -4.52 -27.04
C ASN A 136 -20.84 -5.18 -25.99
N PRO A 137 -22.02 -5.69 -26.37
CA PRO A 137 -22.93 -6.41 -25.48
C PRO A 137 -22.37 -7.76 -25.00
N ARG A 138 -21.41 -8.35 -25.73
CA ARG A 138 -20.63 -9.52 -25.26
C ARG A 138 -19.70 -9.20 -24.10
N GLY A 139 -19.53 -7.91 -23.79
CA GLY A 139 -18.69 -7.39 -22.71
C GLY A 139 -19.43 -7.20 -21.39
N ILE A 140 -20.52 -7.94 -21.19
CA ILE A 140 -21.35 -7.90 -19.98
C ILE A 140 -21.14 -9.20 -19.19
N LYS A 141 -20.83 -9.06 -17.91
CA LYS A 141 -20.84 -10.16 -16.95
C LYS A 141 -21.38 -9.65 -15.63
N GLU A 142 -22.56 -10.14 -15.26
CA GLU A 142 -23.17 -9.76 -13.99
C GLU A 142 -22.33 -10.23 -12.80
N PRO A 143 -22.24 -9.42 -11.74
CA PRO A 143 -21.59 -9.83 -10.50
C PRO A 143 -22.19 -11.15 -10.00
N GLY A 144 -21.34 -12.05 -9.53
CA GLY A 144 -21.72 -13.37 -9.04
C GLY A 144 -20.76 -13.85 -7.96
N VAL A 145 -21.26 -14.22 -6.78
CA VAL A 145 -20.43 -14.63 -5.63
C VAL A 145 -19.46 -15.74 -6.04
N GLY A 146 -19.93 -16.78 -6.73
CA GLY A 146 -19.12 -17.95 -7.10
C GLY A 146 -17.94 -17.60 -8.02
N TRP A 147 -18.18 -16.90 -9.13
CA TRP A 147 -17.11 -16.55 -10.05
C TRP A 147 -16.20 -15.46 -9.49
N MET A 148 -16.72 -14.48 -8.73
CA MET A 148 -15.87 -13.44 -8.12
C MET A 148 -14.95 -14.04 -7.05
N THR A 149 -15.46 -14.96 -6.23
CA THR A 149 -14.66 -15.71 -5.25
C THR A 149 -13.56 -16.50 -5.97
N SER A 150 -13.93 -17.25 -7.01
CA SER A 150 -12.97 -18.04 -7.80
C SER A 150 -11.90 -17.17 -8.45
N PHE A 151 -12.29 -16.03 -9.03
CA PHE A 151 -11.37 -15.07 -9.64
C PHE A 151 -10.34 -14.59 -8.62
N LEU A 152 -10.78 -14.18 -7.43
CA LEU A 152 -9.90 -13.67 -6.37
C LEU A 152 -8.94 -14.73 -5.84
N PHE A 153 -9.39 -15.98 -5.66
CA PHE A 153 -8.51 -17.08 -5.28
C PHE A 153 -7.39 -17.28 -6.31
N VAL A 154 -7.74 -17.23 -7.58
CA VAL A 154 -6.80 -17.46 -8.68
C VAL A 154 -5.77 -16.32 -8.80
N VAL A 155 -6.18 -15.05 -8.66
CA VAL A 155 -5.25 -13.92 -8.88
C VAL A 155 -4.49 -13.48 -7.63
N SER A 156 -5.05 -13.64 -6.43
CA SER A 156 -4.47 -13.03 -5.21
C SER A 156 -3.32 -13.84 -4.63
N PHE A 157 -3.34 -15.17 -4.76
CA PHE A 157 -2.32 -16.05 -4.18
C PHE A 157 -0.94 -15.92 -4.85
N ILE A 158 -0.90 -15.52 -6.12
CA ILE A 158 0.36 -15.27 -6.85
C ILE A 158 1.15 -14.13 -6.20
N GLY A 159 0.44 -13.08 -5.73
CA GLY A 159 1.05 -11.94 -5.04
C GLY A 159 1.77 -12.32 -3.73
N LEU A 160 1.38 -13.43 -3.09
CA LEU A 160 1.97 -13.90 -1.84
C LEU A 160 3.39 -14.45 -2.02
N VAL A 161 3.72 -14.94 -3.21
CA VAL A 161 4.99 -15.65 -3.48
C VAL A 161 5.96 -14.85 -4.33
N VAL A 162 5.46 -13.91 -5.14
CA VAL A 162 6.24 -13.21 -6.17
C VAL A 162 7.43 -12.40 -5.62
N LEU A 163 7.27 -11.74 -4.46
CA LEU A 163 8.33 -10.93 -3.83
C LEU A 163 9.03 -11.62 -2.66
N VAL A 164 8.65 -12.85 -2.31
CA VAL A 164 9.30 -13.60 -1.23
C VAL A 164 10.82 -13.72 -1.41
N PRO A 165 11.35 -13.98 -2.64
CA PRO A 165 12.80 -14.01 -2.86
C PRO A 165 13.50 -12.67 -2.60
N LEU A 166 12.81 -11.56 -2.87
CA LEU A 166 13.35 -10.20 -2.80
C LEU A 166 13.19 -9.56 -1.42
N ARG A 167 12.50 -10.23 -0.47
CA ARG A 167 12.25 -9.69 0.87
C ARG A 167 13.52 -9.27 1.61
N LYS A 168 14.62 -10.03 1.48
CA LYS A 168 15.89 -9.71 2.14
C LYS A 168 16.46 -8.42 1.56
N VAL A 169 16.46 -8.32 0.23
CA VAL A 169 16.96 -7.14 -0.48
C VAL A 169 16.18 -5.89 -0.06
N MET A 170 14.85 -5.98 -0.01
CA MET A 170 14.00 -4.83 0.30
C MET A 170 14.06 -4.40 1.78
N ILE A 171 14.04 -5.37 2.71
CA ILE A 171 13.94 -5.08 4.15
C ILE A 171 15.31 -4.86 4.81
N ILE A 172 16.32 -5.67 4.46
CA ILE A 172 17.64 -5.66 5.10
C ILE A 172 18.64 -4.86 4.27
N ASP A 173 18.77 -5.16 2.97
CA ASP A 173 19.86 -4.57 2.17
C ASP A 173 19.55 -3.11 1.82
N TYR A 174 18.34 -2.82 1.33
CA TYR A 174 17.87 -1.47 1.00
C TYR A 174 17.31 -0.70 2.21
N LYS A 175 17.10 -1.39 3.34
CA LYS A 175 16.57 -0.82 4.59
C LYS A 175 15.31 0.03 4.37
N LEU A 176 14.43 -0.38 3.45
CA LEU A 176 13.20 0.36 3.15
C LEU A 176 12.36 0.52 4.42
N THR A 177 11.79 1.72 4.57
CA THR A 177 11.16 2.12 5.82
C THR A 177 9.80 1.46 6.00
N TYR A 178 8.98 1.37 4.95
CA TYR A 178 7.56 0.96 5.02
C TYR A 178 6.86 1.63 6.22
N PRO A 179 6.60 2.95 6.16
CA PRO A 179 6.19 3.74 7.32
C PRO A 179 5.04 3.14 8.15
N SER A 180 3.96 2.68 7.51
CA SER A 180 2.84 2.01 8.18
C SER A 180 3.22 0.68 8.84
N GLY A 181 4.12 -0.10 8.23
CA GLY A 181 4.64 -1.35 8.81
C GLY A 181 5.55 -1.08 10.01
N THR A 182 6.43 -0.09 9.89
CA THR A 182 7.29 0.37 11.00
C THR A 182 6.45 0.91 12.16
N ALA A 183 5.43 1.72 11.87
CA ALA A 183 4.55 2.27 12.89
C ALA A 183 3.75 1.17 13.61
N THR A 184 3.26 0.18 12.86
CA THR A 184 2.62 -1.02 13.43
C THR A 184 3.56 -1.78 14.36
N ALA A 185 4.80 -2.01 13.95
CA ALA A 185 5.78 -2.72 14.78
C ALA A 185 6.14 -1.95 16.07
N VAL A 186 6.30 -0.63 15.98
CA VAL A 186 6.56 0.23 17.15
C VAL A 186 5.41 0.13 18.14
N LEU A 187 4.16 0.14 17.66
CA LEU A 187 2.97 -0.03 18.49
C LEU A 187 2.96 -1.39 19.19
N ILE A 188 3.10 -2.48 18.41
CA ILE A 188 3.07 -3.86 18.94
C ILE A 188 4.18 -4.04 19.98
N ASN A 189 5.42 -3.66 19.67
CA ASN A 189 6.52 -3.76 20.62
C ASN A 189 6.26 -2.92 21.88
N GLY A 190 5.73 -1.71 21.72
CA GLY A 190 5.35 -0.85 22.83
C GLY A 190 4.37 -1.53 23.79
N PHE A 191 3.34 -2.20 23.28
CA PHE A 191 2.34 -2.87 24.11
C PHE A 191 2.82 -4.13 24.83
N HIS A 192 3.86 -4.79 24.31
CA HIS A 192 4.38 -6.05 24.85
C HIS A 192 5.70 -5.90 25.62
N THR A 193 6.26 -4.69 25.74
CA THR A 193 7.48 -4.46 26.53
C THR A 193 7.21 -4.58 28.04
N SER A 194 8.14 -5.19 28.78
CA SER A 194 8.01 -5.45 30.21
C SER A 194 7.89 -4.16 31.04
N LYS A 195 7.17 -4.21 32.17
CA LYS A 195 6.85 -3.05 33.03
C LYS A 195 8.08 -2.34 33.63
N GLY A 196 9.29 -2.89 33.47
CA GLY A 196 10.55 -2.33 33.98
C GLY A 196 11.17 -1.25 33.08
N ASP A 197 10.88 -1.21 31.78
CA ASP A 197 11.53 -0.27 30.87
C ASP A 197 10.92 1.15 30.95
N LYS A 198 11.67 2.09 31.53
CA LYS A 198 11.30 3.51 31.63
C LYS A 198 11.14 4.17 30.25
N THR A 199 11.86 3.70 29.24
CA THR A 199 11.82 4.22 27.87
C THR A 199 10.56 3.79 27.15
N ALA A 200 10.21 2.50 27.22
CA ALA A 200 8.95 2.00 26.69
C ALA A 200 7.73 2.71 27.31
N LYS A 201 7.72 2.95 28.63
CA LYS A 201 6.63 3.73 29.27
C LYS A 201 6.51 5.15 28.71
N LYS A 202 7.63 5.82 28.42
CA LYS A 202 7.61 7.15 27.79
C LYS A 202 7.08 7.08 26.36
N GLN A 203 7.48 6.08 25.58
CA GLN A 203 6.99 5.87 24.21
C GLN A 203 5.49 5.58 24.18
N ILE A 204 4.98 4.70 25.04
CA ILE A 204 3.54 4.41 25.17
C ILE A 204 2.77 5.67 25.55
N ARG A 205 3.29 6.47 26.51
CA ARG A 205 2.65 7.73 26.90
C ARG A 205 2.64 8.74 25.76
N GLY A 206 3.72 8.84 24.98
CA GLY A 206 3.78 9.67 23.78
C GLY A 206 2.76 9.23 22.75
N PHE A 207 2.73 7.92 22.45
CA PHE A 207 1.76 7.32 21.55
C PHE A 207 0.32 7.63 21.96
N ILE A 208 -0.09 7.35 23.20
CA ILE A 208 -1.46 7.59 23.68
C ILE A 208 -1.84 9.07 23.58
N LYS A 209 -0.91 9.98 23.91
CA LYS A 209 -1.16 11.42 23.79
C LYS A 209 -1.39 11.83 22.34
N SER A 210 -0.49 11.44 21.44
CA SER A 210 -0.59 11.77 20.01
C SER A 210 -1.80 11.10 19.37
N PHE A 211 -2.10 9.87 19.74
CA PHE A 211 -3.30 9.13 19.35
C PHE A 211 -4.57 9.86 19.75
N GLY A 212 -4.70 10.25 21.02
CA GLY A 212 -5.88 10.99 21.49
C GLY A 212 -6.06 12.31 20.75
N LEU A 213 -4.97 13.09 20.62
CA LEU A 213 -4.98 14.37 19.89
C LEU A 213 -5.43 14.18 18.44
N SER A 214 -4.88 13.19 17.76
CA SER A 214 -5.21 12.90 16.36
C SER A 214 -6.62 12.34 16.18
N PHE A 215 -7.11 11.49 17.09
CA PHE A 215 -8.46 10.93 17.05
C PHE A 215 -9.52 12.03 17.24
N PHE A 216 -9.32 12.91 18.23
CA PHE A 216 -10.22 14.05 18.45
C PHE A 216 -10.11 15.09 17.33
N TRP A 217 -8.93 15.28 16.76
CA TRP A 217 -8.77 16.11 15.57
C TRP A 217 -9.54 15.56 14.37
N ALA A 218 -9.48 14.25 14.13
CA ALA A 218 -10.23 13.60 13.06
C ALA A 218 -11.75 13.69 13.29
N PHE A 219 -12.22 13.56 14.53
CA PHE A 219 -13.60 13.85 14.90
C PHE A 219 -14.00 15.29 14.59
N PHE A 220 -13.17 16.24 15.02
CA PHE A 220 -13.40 17.66 14.79
C PHE A 220 -13.42 17.97 13.29
N GLY A 221 -12.46 17.47 12.51
CA GLY A 221 -12.44 17.60 11.06
C GLY A 221 -13.68 17.00 10.40
N TRP A 222 -14.08 15.79 10.81
CA TRP A 222 -15.31 15.14 10.35
C TRP A 222 -16.52 16.02 10.63
N PHE A 223 -16.65 16.60 11.82
CA PHE A 223 -17.80 17.41 12.23
C PHE A 223 -18.12 18.58 11.28
N TYR A 224 -17.11 19.15 10.60
CA TYR A 224 -17.23 20.25 9.63
C TYR A 224 -17.27 19.83 8.15
N SER A 225 -17.35 18.52 7.87
CA SER A 225 -17.27 17.93 6.52
C SER A 225 -18.64 17.61 5.88
N GLY A 226 -19.70 18.34 6.23
CA GLY A 226 -21.10 18.00 5.89
C GLY A 226 -21.51 18.05 4.40
N GLY A 227 -20.59 18.27 3.45
CA GLY A 227 -20.89 18.38 2.02
C GLY A 227 -19.69 18.14 1.11
N ASP A 228 -19.91 18.17 -0.21
CA ASP A 228 -18.99 17.66 -1.24
C ASP A 228 -17.68 18.48 -1.41
N GLU A 229 -17.58 19.68 -0.83
CA GLU A 229 -16.37 20.50 -0.75
C GLU A 229 -16.22 21.18 0.62
N CYS A 230 -16.60 20.48 1.68
CA CYS A 230 -16.63 21.04 3.03
C CYS A 230 -15.57 20.42 3.94
N GLY A 231 -15.04 21.24 4.85
CA GLY A 231 -14.19 20.80 5.96
C GLY A 231 -12.78 21.36 5.94
N PHE A 232 -12.02 21.05 6.98
CA PHE A 232 -10.63 21.50 7.13
C PHE A 232 -9.70 20.96 6.04
N SER A 233 -10.07 19.85 5.41
CA SER A 233 -9.40 19.28 4.24
C SER A 233 -9.43 20.19 3.01
N GLN A 234 -10.28 21.23 3.00
CA GLN A 234 -10.36 22.22 1.92
C GLN A 234 -9.84 23.60 2.35
N PHE A 235 -9.21 23.71 3.52
CA PHE A 235 -8.75 25.00 4.04
C PHE A 235 -7.64 25.57 3.14
N PRO A 236 -7.81 26.77 2.55
CA PRO A 236 -6.84 27.35 1.62
C PRO A 236 -5.67 27.98 2.37
N THR A 237 -4.81 27.15 3.00
CA THR A 237 -3.69 27.58 3.87
C THR A 237 -2.77 28.61 3.22
N PHE A 238 -2.56 28.49 1.91
CA PHE A 238 -1.70 29.37 1.11
C PHE A 238 -2.49 30.28 0.15
N GLY A 239 -3.80 30.45 0.40
CA GLY A 239 -4.71 31.23 -0.42
C GLY A 239 -5.44 30.40 -1.50
N LEU A 240 -6.53 30.97 -2.02
CA LEU A 240 -7.44 30.28 -2.96
C LEU A 240 -6.77 29.91 -4.30
N HIS A 241 -5.79 30.70 -4.75
CA HIS A 241 -5.07 30.38 -5.99
C HIS A 241 -4.20 29.13 -5.85
N ALA A 242 -3.53 28.97 -4.71
CA ALA A 242 -2.72 27.79 -4.39
C ALA A 242 -3.63 26.57 -4.17
N TRP A 243 -4.75 26.76 -3.46
CA TRP A 243 -5.75 25.71 -3.25
C TRP A 243 -6.28 25.11 -4.55
N LYS A 244 -6.64 25.94 -5.55
CA LYS A 244 -7.06 25.48 -6.89
C LYS A 244 -5.99 24.64 -7.61
N LYS A 245 -4.72 24.82 -7.27
CA LYS A 245 -3.58 24.04 -7.78
C LYS A 245 -3.20 22.89 -6.85
N SER A 246 -4.06 22.47 -5.93
CA SER A 246 -3.81 21.41 -4.96
C SER A 246 -2.67 21.72 -3.96
N PHE A 247 -2.28 22.99 -3.78
CA PHE A 247 -1.31 23.40 -2.75
C PHE A 247 -2.02 23.97 -1.53
N PHE A 248 -2.30 23.12 -0.57
CA PHE A 248 -2.85 23.46 0.75
C PHE A 248 -2.46 22.39 1.78
N PHE A 249 -2.61 22.69 3.06
CA PHE A 249 -2.45 21.70 4.12
C PHE A 249 -3.79 21.00 4.35
N ASP A 250 -3.86 19.69 4.13
CA ASP A 250 -5.10 18.89 4.25
C ASP A 250 -5.42 18.54 5.71
N PHE A 251 -4.53 18.92 6.64
CA PHE A 251 -4.63 18.59 8.06
C PHE A 251 -4.73 17.09 8.34
N SER A 252 -4.23 16.24 7.44
CA SER A 252 -4.20 14.78 7.64
C SER A 252 -3.04 14.41 8.56
N MET A 253 -3.39 14.06 9.79
CA MET A 253 -2.39 13.60 10.78
C MET A 253 -1.77 12.26 10.36
N THR A 254 -2.45 11.47 9.54
CA THR A 254 -1.87 10.29 8.87
C THR A 254 -0.67 10.66 8.00
N TYR A 255 -0.81 11.62 7.09
CA TYR A 255 0.29 12.03 6.20
C TYR A 255 1.40 12.77 6.95
N VAL A 256 1.06 13.59 7.94
CA VAL A 256 2.05 14.21 8.83
C VAL A 256 2.85 13.12 9.56
N GLY A 257 2.18 12.12 10.14
CA GLY A 257 2.84 11.00 10.82
C GLY A 257 3.71 10.15 9.89
N ALA A 258 3.23 9.83 8.69
CA ALA A 258 4.03 9.14 7.66
C ALA A 258 5.26 9.98 7.27
N GLY A 259 5.09 11.29 7.12
CA GLY A 259 6.17 12.25 6.84
C GLY A 259 7.22 12.37 7.95
N MET A 260 6.85 12.12 9.21
CA MET A 260 7.79 12.05 10.34
C MET A 260 8.66 10.78 10.30
N ILE A 261 8.17 9.69 9.71
CA ILE A 261 8.87 8.41 9.62
C ILE A 261 9.71 8.32 8.33
N CYS A 262 9.20 8.87 7.22
CA CYS A 262 9.91 8.90 5.95
C CYS A 262 11.20 9.73 6.03
N SER A 263 12.16 9.39 5.16
CA SER A 263 13.37 10.20 5.06
C SER A 263 13.05 11.58 4.49
N HIS A 264 13.80 12.60 4.91
CA HIS A 264 13.65 13.96 4.39
C HIS A 264 13.82 14.02 2.86
N LEU A 265 14.67 13.15 2.30
CA LEU A 265 14.88 13.04 0.86
C LEU A 265 13.62 12.58 0.12
N VAL A 266 12.85 11.65 0.69
CA VAL A 266 11.56 11.22 0.13
C VAL A 266 10.59 12.39 0.13
N ASN A 267 10.42 13.08 1.27
CA ASN A 267 9.45 14.17 1.38
C ASN A 267 9.82 15.36 0.47
N LEU A 268 11.10 15.69 0.36
CA LEU A 268 11.57 16.73 -0.57
C LEU A 268 11.38 16.31 -2.04
N SER A 269 11.56 15.03 -2.36
CA SER A 269 11.27 14.51 -3.70
C SER A 269 9.77 14.56 -4.01
N LEU A 270 8.91 14.28 -3.02
CA LEU A 270 7.46 14.48 -3.14
C LEU A 270 7.13 15.95 -3.39
N LEU A 271 7.71 16.88 -2.63
CA LEU A 271 7.48 18.31 -2.84
C LEU A 271 7.93 18.77 -4.23
N LEU A 272 9.10 18.31 -4.69
CA LEU A 272 9.59 18.58 -6.04
C LEU A 272 8.62 18.04 -7.11
N GLY A 273 8.14 16.81 -6.93
CA GLY A 273 7.13 16.20 -7.79
C GLY A 273 5.82 17.00 -7.82
N ALA A 274 5.36 17.51 -6.67
CA ALA A 274 4.18 18.35 -6.57
C ALA A 274 4.35 19.68 -7.31
N ILE A 275 5.48 20.37 -7.12
CA ILE A 275 5.82 21.63 -7.80
C ILE A 275 5.87 21.41 -9.31
N LEU A 276 6.55 20.36 -9.76
CA LEU A 276 6.69 20.05 -11.18
C LEU A 276 5.33 19.73 -11.82
N SER A 277 4.52 18.90 -11.17
CA SER A 277 3.23 18.45 -11.72
C SER A 277 2.12 19.51 -11.59
N TRP A 278 1.64 19.78 -10.38
CA TRP A 278 0.51 20.67 -10.13
C TRP A 278 0.89 22.15 -10.15
N GLY A 279 2.16 22.47 -9.91
CA GLY A 279 2.65 23.86 -9.96
C GLY A 279 2.92 24.35 -11.38
N ILE A 280 3.47 23.48 -12.23
CA ILE A 280 4.00 23.85 -13.56
C ILE A 280 3.28 23.09 -14.68
N MET A 281 3.42 21.76 -14.74
CA MET A 281 2.99 20.98 -15.91
C MET A 281 1.48 21.00 -16.15
N TRP A 282 0.66 20.69 -15.14
CA TRP A 282 -0.80 20.63 -15.33
C TRP A 282 -1.40 21.99 -15.68
N PRO A 283 -1.01 23.11 -15.04
CA PRO A 283 -1.44 24.43 -15.47
C PRO A 283 -1.04 24.77 -16.92
N LEU A 284 0.19 24.44 -17.35
CA LEU A 284 0.64 24.71 -18.71
C LEU A 284 -0.11 23.86 -19.75
N ILE A 285 -0.27 22.56 -19.49
CA ILE A 285 -1.03 21.66 -20.39
C ILE A 285 -2.51 22.08 -20.42
N ALA A 286 -3.07 22.53 -19.30
CA ALA A 286 -4.45 23.01 -19.25
C ALA A 286 -4.68 24.27 -20.10
N GLN A 287 -3.67 25.13 -20.26
CA GLN A 287 -3.75 26.29 -21.16
C GLN A 287 -3.79 25.90 -22.64
N LEU A 288 -3.26 24.73 -22.99
CA LEU A 288 -3.25 24.18 -24.35
C LEU A 288 -4.51 23.36 -24.67
N LYS A 289 -5.56 23.52 -23.85
CA LYS A 289 -6.89 22.91 -24.08
C LYS A 289 -7.49 23.46 -25.38
N GLY A 290 -7.89 22.56 -26.27
CA GLY A 290 -8.35 22.86 -27.63
C GLY A 290 -7.32 22.47 -28.70
N GLU A 291 -6.02 22.53 -28.38
CA GLU A 291 -4.94 22.14 -29.29
C GLU A 291 -4.41 20.73 -28.99
N TRP A 292 -4.03 20.48 -27.73
CA TRP A 292 -3.43 19.20 -27.32
C TRP A 292 -4.48 18.14 -26.95
N PHE A 293 -5.68 18.58 -26.57
CA PHE A 293 -6.84 17.74 -26.31
C PHE A 293 -8.13 18.56 -26.48
N ALA A 294 -9.22 17.90 -26.88
CA ALA A 294 -10.47 18.58 -27.21
C ALA A 294 -11.07 19.33 -26.01
N ALA A 295 -11.51 20.57 -26.23
CA ALA A 295 -12.06 21.42 -25.19
C ALA A 295 -13.42 20.92 -24.63
N THR A 296 -14.14 20.12 -25.42
CA THR A 296 -15.45 19.55 -25.10
C THR A 296 -15.38 18.35 -24.14
N LEU A 297 -14.19 17.79 -23.91
CA LEU A 297 -14.04 16.62 -23.05
C LEU A 297 -13.94 17.03 -21.56
N PRO A 298 -14.59 16.27 -20.65
CA PRO A 298 -14.42 16.49 -19.22
C PRO A 298 -12.99 16.16 -18.79
N GLU A 299 -12.48 16.86 -17.78
CA GLU A 299 -11.11 16.65 -17.26
C GLU A 299 -10.88 15.24 -16.70
N SER A 300 -11.95 14.54 -16.30
CA SER A 300 -11.89 13.16 -15.82
C SER A 300 -11.60 12.14 -16.93
N SER A 301 -11.79 12.51 -18.20
CA SER A 301 -11.53 11.64 -19.35
C SER A 301 -10.04 11.31 -19.52
N MET A 302 -9.71 10.08 -19.89
CA MET A 302 -8.33 9.72 -20.26
C MET A 302 -7.85 10.39 -21.55
N LYS A 303 -8.78 10.96 -22.33
CA LYS A 303 -8.47 11.77 -23.53
C LYS A 303 -8.20 13.24 -23.20
N SER A 304 -8.27 13.64 -21.94
CA SER A 304 -7.99 15.01 -21.48
C SER A 304 -6.82 14.99 -20.48
N LEU A 305 -6.73 16.02 -19.63
CA LEU A 305 -5.63 16.22 -18.68
C LEU A 305 -5.34 15.00 -17.80
N ASN A 306 -6.36 14.22 -17.42
CA ASN A 306 -6.21 13.02 -16.60
C ASN A 306 -5.40 11.91 -17.30
N GLY A 307 -5.43 11.84 -18.63
CA GLY A 307 -4.56 10.94 -19.40
C GLY A 307 -3.08 11.21 -19.11
N TYR A 308 -2.65 12.46 -19.22
CA TYR A 308 -1.27 12.85 -18.91
C TYR A 308 -0.90 12.56 -17.45
N LYS A 309 -1.80 12.88 -16.50
CA LYS A 309 -1.58 12.62 -15.05
C LYS A 309 -1.27 11.15 -14.78
N VAL A 310 -2.09 10.25 -15.33
CA VAL A 310 -1.96 8.81 -15.11
C VAL A 310 -0.73 8.24 -15.81
N PHE A 311 -0.53 8.50 -17.10
CA PHE A 311 0.53 7.85 -17.88
C PHE A 311 1.93 8.38 -17.55
N ILE A 312 2.10 9.68 -17.30
CA ILE A 312 3.41 10.24 -16.91
C ILE A 312 3.81 9.72 -15.51
N CYS A 313 2.85 9.62 -14.59
CA CYS A 313 3.06 9.00 -13.28
C CYS A 313 3.55 7.55 -13.43
N ILE A 314 2.87 6.75 -14.26
CA ILE A 314 3.26 5.35 -14.53
C ILE A 314 4.66 5.28 -15.17
N ALA A 315 4.97 6.16 -16.12
CA ALA A 315 6.28 6.19 -16.78
C ALA A 315 7.43 6.47 -15.79
N LEU A 316 7.26 7.44 -14.89
CA LEU A 316 8.24 7.72 -13.82
C LEU A 316 8.43 6.52 -12.88
N ILE A 317 7.32 5.96 -12.41
CA ILE A 317 7.28 4.82 -11.50
C ILE A 317 7.96 3.59 -12.12
N LEU A 318 7.65 3.30 -13.39
CA LEU A 318 8.24 2.19 -14.14
C LEU A 318 9.71 2.41 -14.44
N GLY A 319 10.11 3.62 -14.85
CA GLY A 319 11.52 3.91 -15.15
C GLY A 319 12.42 3.72 -13.93
N ASP A 320 11.99 4.23 -12.77
CA ASP A 320 12.70 4.08 -11.50
C ASP A 320 12.73 2.63 -11.02
N GLY A 321 11.55 2.00 -10.96
CA GLY A 321 11.42 0.64 -10.45
C GLY A 321 12.11 -0.39 -11.34
N LEU A 322 12.04 -0.23 -12.67
CA LEU A 322 12.68 -1.14 -13.62
C LEU A 322 14.21 -1.01 -13.57
N TYR A 323 14.75 0.21 -13.44
CA TYR A 323 16.19 0.40 -13.22
C TYR A 323 16.66 -0.36 -11.97
N ASN A 324 15.96 -0.16 -10.84
CA ASN A 324 16.30 -0.83 -9.58
C ASN A 324 16.12 -2.35 -9.67
N PHE A 325 15.09 -2.83 -10.37
CA PHE A 325 14.85 -4.25 -10.59
C PHE A 325 15.97 -4.90 -11.40
N VAL A 326 16.32 -4.30 -12.55
CA VAL A 326 17.40 -4.78 -13.43
C VAL A 326 18.74 -4.74 -12.70
N LYS A 327 19.02 -3.68 -11.93
CA LYS A 327 20.21 -3.56 -11.08
C LYS A 327 20.31 -4.73 -10.10
N ILE A 328 19.23 -5.05 -9.39
CA ILE A 328 19.21 -6.17 -8.44
C ILE A 328 19.39 -7.50 -9.16
N LEU A 329 18.71 -7.73 -10.29
CA LEU A 329 18.87 -8.95 -11.07
C LEU A 329 20.30 -9.11 -11.58
N PHE A 330 20.94 -8.03 -12.02
CA PHE A 330 22.31 -8.02 -12.48
C PHE A 330 23.29 -8.38 -11.36
N PHE A 331 23.20 -7.71 -10.21
CA PHE A 331 24.08 -8.00 -9.07
C PHE A 331 23.83 -9.41 -8.49
N THR A 332 22.58 -9.83 -8.41
CA THR A 332 22.21 -11.18 -7.95
C THR A 332 22.74 -12.23 -8.92
N GLY A 333 22.55 -12.05 -10.23
CA GLY A 333 23.05 -12.94 -11.28
C GLY A 333 24.56 -13.02 -11.31
N ARG A 334 25.27 -11.89 -11.21
CA ARG A 334 26.74 -11.85 -11.10
C ARG A 334 27.24 -12.56 -9.85
N SER A 335 26.57 -12.38 -8.71
CA SER A 335 26.93 -13.06 -7.46
C SER A 335 26.74 -14.58 -7.56
N PHE A 336 25.69 -15.03 -8.26
CA PHE A 336 25.40 -16.44 -8.48
C PHE A 336 26.39 -17.05 -9.47
N HIS A 337 26.66 -16.38 -10.59
CA HIS A 337 27.66 -16.81 -11.57
C HIS A 337 29.07 -16.87 -10.98
N SER A 338 29.45 -15.91 -10.12
CA SER A 338 30.72 -15.94 -9.39
C SER A 338 30.81 -17.14 -8.42
N ARG A 339 29.69 -17.52 -7.77
CA ARG A 339 29.63 -18.71 -6.90
C ARG A 339 29.73 -20.02 -7.69
N LEU A 340 29.09 -20.11 -8.86
CA LEU A 340 29.20 -21.27 -9.76
C LEU A 340 30.58 -21.37 -10.40
N SER A 341 31.18 -20.23 -10.80
CA SER A 341 32.52 -20.18 -11.37
C SER A 341 33.62 -20.48 -10.34
N LYS A 342 33.36 -20.29 -9.03
CA LYS A 342 34.29 -20.61 -7.93
C LYS A 342 34.09 -22.02 -7.35
N THR A 343 33.31 -22.89 -7.98
CA THR A 343 33.22 -24.33 -7.62
C THR A 343 34.47 -25.14 -8.02
N ASN A 344 35.60 -24.48 -8.35
CA ASN A 344 36.93 -25.11 -8.47
C ASN A 344 38.00 -24.50 -7.53
N SER A 345 37.62 -23.69 -6.55
CA SER A 345 38.57 -23.20 -5.54
C SER A 345 37.89 -23.11 -4.18
N ILE A 346 37.89 -24.23 -3.46
CA ILE A 346 37.68 -24.28 -2.02
C ILE A 346 38.82 -23.51 -1.34
N ASN A 347 38.49 -22.78 -0.27
CA ASN A 347 39.35 -21.98 0.61
C ASN A 347 39.66 -20.54 0.19
N THR A 348 38.69 -19.65 0.35
CA THR A 348 38.87 -18.45 1.19
C THR A 348 37.49 -17.86 1.49
N LEU A 349 37.00 -18.09 2.72
CA LEU A 349 36.02 -17.22 3.34
C LEU A 349 36.69 -15.87 3.55
N ALA A 350 36.71 -15.03 2.51
CA ALA A 350 37.01 -13.63 2.67
C ALA A 350 35.84 -13.01 3.41
N GLU A 351 36.06 -12.77 4.70
CA GLU A 351 35.30 -11.82 5.51
C GLU A 351 35.11 -10.54 4.69
N ILE A 352 33.86 -10.21 4.41
CA ILE A 352 33.51 -8.88 3.93
C ILE A 352 33.91 -7.93 5.07
N PRO A 353 34.71 -6.88 4.81
CA PRO A 353 35.07 -5.93 5.85
C PRO A 353 33.80 -5.37 6.48
N ASP A 354 33.67 -5.55 7.78
CA ASP A 354 32.65 -4.95 8.64
C ASP A 354 32.86 -3.43 8.59
N ASP A 355 32.12 -2.75 7.71
CA ASP A 355 32.11 -1.30 7.64
C ASP A 355 31.36 -0.73 8.85
N GLY A 356 32.08 -0.66 9.97
CA GLY A 356 32.24 0.57 10.76
C GLY A 356 31.02 1.24 11.37
N THR A 357 29.82 0.68 11.26
CA THR A 357 28.64 1.19 11.95
C THR A 357 28.33 0.28 13.12
N LYS A 358 28.37 0.84 14.34
CA LYS A 358 27.92 0.16 15.57
C LYS A 358 26.46 -0.27 15.41
N GLU A 359 26.25 -1.43 14.79
CA GLU A 359 24.94 -2.03 14.65
C GLU A 359 24.47 -2.41 16.05
N SER A 360 23.37 -1.80 16.49
CA SER A 360 22.74 -2.12 17.78
C SER A 360 22.48 -3.62 17.84
N GLU A 361 22.79 -4.27 18.97
CA GLU A 361 22.54 -5.72 19.18
C GLU A 361 21.10 -6.13 18.81
N LYS A 362 20.16 -5.21 19.02
CA LYS A 362 18.76 -5.36 18.60
C LYS A 362 18.61 -5.57 17.09
N MET A 363 19.30 -4.75 16.28
CA MET A 363 19.25 -4.84 14.82
C MET A 363 19.91 -6.12 14.31
N LYS A 364 20.99 -6.57 14.95
CA LYS A 364 21.62 -7.87 14.66
C LYS A 364 20.66 -9.03 14.90
N LEU A 365 19.95 -9.02 16.04
CA LEU A 365 18.94 -10.03 16.37
C LEU A 365 17.76 -10.02 15.38
N GLU A 366 17.27 -8.83 15.01
CA GLU A 366 16.21 -8.67 14.00
C GLU A 366 16.61 -9.25 12.64
N ASN A 367 17.85 -8.98 12.20
CA ASN A 367 18.42 -9.52 10.97
C ASN A 367 18.59 -11.04 11.04
N GLU A 368 19.12 -11.57 12.16
CA GLU A 368 19.36 -13.00 12.33
C GLU A 368 18.06 -13.81 12.25
N VAL A 369 17.02 -13.42 12.99
CA VAL A 369 15.72 -14.10 12.99
C VAL A 369 15.09 -14.07 11.59
N PHE A 370 15.15 -12.93 10.91
CA PHE A 370 14.55 -12.75 9.59
C PHE A 370 15.26 -13.57 8.49
N VAL A 371 16.57 -13.77 8.60
CA VAL A 371 17.37 -14.55 7.64
C VAL A 371 17.31 -16.05 7.95
N LYS A 372 17.39 -16.45 9.23
CA LYS A 372 17.43 -17.85 9.67
C LYS A 372 16.17 -18.63 9.30
N GLU A 373 15.01 -18.00 9.41
CA GLU A 373 13.73 -18.58 8.98
C GLU A 373 13.35 -18.16 7.56
N SER A 374 14.35 -18.17 6.66
CA SER A 374 14.13 -17.94 5.23
C SER A 374 13.22 -18.99 4.59
N ILE A 375 12.43 -18.50 3.63
CA ILE A 375 11.61 -19.33 2.76
C ILE A 375 12.54 -19.75 1.60
N PRO A 376 12.83 -21.05 1.43
CA PRO A 376 13.61 -21.53 0.30
C PRO A 376 13.12 -20.96 -1.05
N LEU A 377 14.07 -20.50 -1.87
CA LEU A 377 13.79 -19.93 -3.19
C LEU A 377 12.97 -20.89 -4.07
N TRP A 378 13.30 -22.18 -4.04
CA TRP A 378 12.59 -23.19 -4.82
C TRP A 378 11.10 -23.25 -4.47
N MET A 379 10.71 -23.05 -3.20
CA MET A 379 9.30 -23.05 -2.80
C MET A 379 8.58 -21.81 -3.32
N ALA A 380 9.23 -20.65 -3.33
CA ALA A 380 8.66 -19.43 -3.89
C ALA A 380 8.49 -19.56 -5.41
N CYS A 381 9.51 -20.07 -6.12
CA CYS A 381 9.43 -20.33 -7.56
C CYS A 381 8.38 -21.39 -7.91
N ALA A 382 8.35 -22.51 -7.19
CA ALA A 382 7.36 -23.58 -7.40
C ALA A 382 5.93 -23.08 -7.11
N GLY A 383 5.74 -22.32 -6.02
CA GLY A 383 4.45 -21.71 -5.71
C GLY A 383 4.00 -20.72 -6.78
N TYR A 384 4.91 -19.88 -7.27
CA TYR A 384 4.61 -18.93 -8.35
C TYR A 384 4.22 -19.66 -9.64
N LEU A 385 4.98 -20.68 -10.06
CA LEU A 385 4.66 -21.50 -11.22
C LEU A 385 3.31 -22.22 -11.06
N PHE A 386 3.07 -22.81 -9.89
CA PHE A 386 1.81 -23.51 -9.58
C PHE A 386 0.59 -22.60 -9.69
N PHE A 387 0.60 -21.45 -8.99
CA PHE A 387 -0.53 -20.52 -9.02
C PHE A 387 -0.69 -19.83 -10.38
N SER A 388 0.42 -19.52 -11.07
CA SER A 388 0.36 -18.95 -12.42
C SER A 388 -0.22 -19.94 -13.44
N LEU A 389 0.15 -21.23 -13.39
CA LEU A 389 -0.43 -22.30 -14.22
C LEU A 389 -1.93 -22.44 -14.01
N ILE A 390 -2.37 -22.49 -12.75
CA ILE A 390 -3.80 -22.54 -12.42
C ILE A 390 -4.53 -21.34 -13.03
N SER A 391 -3.94 -20.15 -12.92
CA SER A 391 -4.57 -18.95 -13.45
C SER A 391 -4.58 -18.87 -14.98
N ILE A 392 -3.50 -19.29 -15.66
CA ILE A 392 -3.44 -19.37 -17.12
C ILE A 392 -4.55 -20.28 -17.68
N ILE A 393 -4.98 -21.29 -16.92
CA ILE A 393 -6.07 -22.18 -17.30
C ILE A 393 -7.43 -21.61 -16.86
N ALA A 394 -7.57 -21.20 -15.61
CA ALA A 394 -8.86 -20.81 -15.04
C ALA A 394 -9.40 -19.48 -15.57
N ILE A 395 -8.53 -18.49 -15.80
CA ILE A 395 -8.96 -17.16 -16.24
C ILE A 395 -9.61 -17.18 -17.63
N PRO A 396 -9.03 -17.82 -18.67
CA PRO A 396 -9.68 -17.93 -19.98
C PRO A 396 -10.99 -18.74 -19.94
N LEU A 397 -11.11 -19.73 -19.04
CA LEU A 397 -12.37 -20.46 -18.85
C LEU A 397 -13.47 -19.57 -18.27
N MET A 398 -13.11 -18.67 -17.36
CA MET A 398 -14.04 -17.71 -16.76
C MET A 398 -14.34 -16.52 -17.70
N PHE A 399 -13.36 -16.10 -18.49
CA PHE A 399 -13.40 -14.95 -19.37
C PHE A 399 -12.76 -15.30 -20.72
N PRO A 400 -13.52 -15.90 -21.65
CA PRO A 400 -13.00 -16.33 -22.95
C PRO A 400 -12.34 -15.21 -23.77
N GLN A 401 -12.70 -13.95 -23.48
CA GLN A 401 -12.14 -12.75 -24.08
C GLN A 401 -10.65 -12.55 -23.74
N LEU A 402 -10.20 -13.03 -22.57
CA LEU A 402 -8.80 -12.96 -22.15
C LEU A 402 -8.12 -14.32 -22.39
N LYS A 403 -7.55 -14.47 -23.59
CA LYS A 403 -6.87 -15.71 -24.00
C LYS A 403 -5.64 -16.03 -23.12
N TRP A 404 -5.28 -17.31 -23.06
CA TRP A 404 -4.20 -17.81 -22.18
C TRP A 404 -2.84 -17.10 -22.37
N TYR A 405 -2.49 -16.74 -23.61
CA TYR A 405 -1.21 -16.08 -23.91
C TYR A 405 -1.14 -14.66 -23.33
N PHE A 406 -2.27 -13.97 -23.23
CA PHE A 406 -2.36 -12.67 -22.57
C PHE A 406 -2.08 -12.78 -21.07
N VAL A 407 -2.63 -13.81 -20.43
CA VAL A 407 -2.40 -14.13 -19.02
C VAL A 407 -0.92 -14.48 -18.78
N LEU A 408 -0.32 -15.26 -19.68
CA LEU A 408 1.10 -15.61 -19.62
C LEU A 408 2.00 -14.38 -19.68
N VAL A 409 1.79 -13.48 -20.65
CA VAL A 409 2.58 -12.23 -20.78
C VAL A 409 2.42 -11.35 -19.54
N ALA A 410 1.20 -11.21 -19.01
CA ALA A 410 0.94 -10.47 -17.79
C ALA A 410 1.75 -11.04 -16.61
N TYR A 411 1.84 -12.37 -16.48
CA TYR A 411 2.66 -13.00 -15.44
C TYR A 411 4.16 -12.89 -15.67
N LEU A 412 4.65 -12.93 -16.90
CA LEU A 412 6.07 -12.64 -17.15
C LEU A 412 6.47 -11.23 -16.67
N LEU A 413 5.59 -10.25 -16.81
CA LEU A 413 5.84 -8.87 -16.38
C LEU A 413 5.53 -8.63 -14.89
N ALA A 414 4.65 -9.42 -14.28
CA ALA A 414 4.16 -9.20 -12.93
C ALA A 414 5.25 -9.08 -11.85
N PRO A 415 6.33 -9.89 -11.82
CA PRO A 415 7.39 -9.74 -10.82
C PRO A 415 8.08 -8.38 -10.83
N SER A 416 8.34 -7.84 -12.03
CA SER A 416 8.92 -6.52 -12.18
C SER A 416 7.97 -5.45 -11.66
N LEU A 417 6.70 -5.48 -12.08
CA LEU A 417 5.68 -4.52 -11.63
C LEU A 417 5.44 -4.58 -10.11
N SER A 418 5.39 -5.79 -9.55
CA SER A 418 5.29 -6.02 -8.10
C SER A 418 6.47 -5.40 -7.37
N PHE A 419 7.70 -5.61 -7.86
CA PHE A 419 8.88 -5.03 -7.25
C PHE A 419 8.84 -3.51 -7.28
N CYS A 420 8.54 -2.91 -8.43
CA CYS A 420 8.45 -1.45 -8.60
C CYS A 420 7.44 -0.85 -7.59
N ASN A 421 6.25 -1.45 -7.49
CA ASN A 421 5.22 -0.96 -6.56
C ASN A 421 5.62 -1.12 -5.10
N ALA A 422 6.14 -2.30 -4.72
CA ALA A 422 6.52 -2.57 -3.34
C ALA A 422 7.74 -1.73 -2.92
N TYR A 423 8.64 -1.40 -3.85
CA TYR A 423 9.75 -0.47 -3.63
C TYR A 423 9.22 0.96 -3.37
N GLY A 424 8.33 1.45 -4.24
CA GLY A 424 7.67 2.75 -4.06
C GLY A 424 6.92 2.83 -2.73
N ALA A 425 6.11 1.83 -2.40
CA ALA A 425 5.40 1.73 -1.13
C ALA A 425 6.36 1.71 0.08
N GLY A 426 7.53 1.08 -0.06
CA GLY A 426 8.55 1.08 0.98
C GLY A 426 9.18 2.44 1.27
N LEU A 427 9.20 3.33 0.27
CA LEU A 427 9.71 4.69 0.41
C LEU A 427 8.65 5.69 0.88
N THR A 428 7.45 5.65 0.29
CA THR A 428 6.42 6.70 0.44
C THR A 428 5.20 6.28 1.25
N ASP A 429 5.11 5.01 1.65
CA ASP A 429 3.92 4.38 2.25
C ASP A 429 2.70 4.25 1.31
N MET A 430 2.89 4.52 0.01
CA MET A 430 1.80 4.56 -0.96
C MET A 430 1.81 3.34 -1.89
N ASN A 431 0.72 2.56 -1.84
CA ASN A 431 0.48 1.44 -2.74
C ASN A 431 -0.24 1.94 -4.02
N MET A 432 0.47 1.92 -5.14
CA MET A 432 0.01 2.45 -6.43
C MET A 432 -0.53 1.36 -7.37
N ALA A 433 -0.93 0.19 -6.85
CA ALA A 433 -1.41 -0.95 -7.63
C ALA A 433 -2.52 -0.60 -8.64
N TYR A 434 -3.39 0.36 -8.30
CA TYR A 434 -4.43 0.85 -9.22
C TYR A 434 -3.85 1.44 -10.51
N ASN A 435 -2.72 2.14 -10.45
CA ASN A 435 -2.10 2.76 -11.64
C ASN A 435 -1.51 1.69 -12.56
N TYR A 436 -0.82 0.69 -12.00
CA TYR A 436 -0.36 -0.47 -12.76
C TYR A 436 -1.51 -1.26 -13.37
N GLY A 437 -2.60 -1.44 -12.61
CA GLY A 437 -3.83 -2.05 -13.13
C GLY A 437 -4.39 -1.28 -14.32
N LYS A 438 -4.45 0.06 -14.26
CA LYS A 438 -4.87 0.92 -15.37
C LYS A 438 -3.96 0.83 -16.59
N ALA A 439 -2.64 0.75 -16.42
CA ALA A 439 -1.73 0.49 -17.55
C ALA A 439 -1.99 -0.87 -18.18
N ALA A 440 -2.09 -1.92 -17.38
CA ALA A 440 -2.42 -3.26 -17.86
C ALA A 440 -3.77 -3.27 -18.58
N LEU A 441 -4.77 -2.57 -18.05
CA LEU A 441 -6.07 -2.39 -18.68
C LEU A 441 -5.93 -1.85 -20.10
N PHE A 442 -5.21 -0.74 -20.25
CA PHE A 442 -5.03 -0.07 -21.53
C PHE A 442 -4.29 -0.94 -22.55
N VAL A 443 -3.14 -1.49 -22.15
CA VAL A 443 -2.30 -2.32 -23.03
C VAL A 443 -3.07 -3.55 -23.48
N MET A 444 -3.77 -4.22 -22.57
CA MET A 444 -4.47 -5.47 -22.88
C MET A 444 -5.76 -5.23 -23.64
N ALA A 445 -6.45 -4.12 -23.39
CA ALA A 445 -7.59 -3.70 -24.21
C ALA A 445 -7.18 -3.40 -25.65
N ALA A 446 -6.05 -2.70 -25.84
CA ALA A 446 -5.51 -2.42 -27.17
C ALA A 446 -5.11 -3.69 -27.92
N LEU A 447 -4.44 -4.64 -27.26
CA LEU A 447 -3.96 -5.87 -27.89
C LEU A 447 -5.08 -6.89 -28.19
N ALA A 448 -6.15 -6.91 -27.41
CA ALA A 448 -7.26 -7.85 -27.60
C ALA A 448 -8.28 -7.41 -28.67
N GLY A 449 -8.18 -6.16 -29.16
CA GLY A 449 -8.97 -5.65 -30.27
C GLY A 449 -10.41 -5.25 -29.92
N GLU A 450 -11.17 -4.77 -30.90
CA GLU A 450 -12.48 -4.14 -30.68
C GLU A 450 -13.56 -5.07 -30.14
N SER A 451 -13.53 -6.36 -30.47
CA SER A 451 -14.54 -7.33 -30.04
C SER A 451 -14.46 -7.64 -28.55
N ASP A 452 -13.24 -7.85 -28.04
CA ASP A 452 -12.96 -8.49 -26.76
C ASP A 452 -12.17 -7.60 -25.78
N GLY A 453 -11.63 -6.47 -26.26
CA GLY A 453 -10.68 -5.65 -25.51
C GLY A 453 -11.21 -5.05 -24.22
N VAL A 454 -12.49 -4.70 -24.14
CA VAL A 454 -13.07 -4.13 -22.91
C VAL A 454 -13.02 -5.14 -21.75
N VAL A 455 -13.43 -6.39 -21.99
CA VAL A 455 -13.40 -7.44 -20.96
C VAL A 455 -11.96 -7.87 -20.69
N ALA A 456 -11.17 -8.11 -21.74
CA ALA A 456 -9.78 -8.51 -21.61
C ALA A 456 -8.97 -7.50 -20.79
N GLY A 457 -9.14 -6.20 -21.06
CA GLY A 457 -8.53 -5.10 -20.32
C GLY A 457 -8.96 -5.06 -18.86
N MET A 458 -10.26 -5.13 -18.56
CA MET A 458 -10.75 -5.10 -17.18
C MET A 458 -10.30 -6.33 -16.35
N VAL A 459 -10.27 -7.52 -16.94
CA VAL A 459 -9.82 -8.73 -16.26
C VAL A 459 -8.30 -8.70 -16.05
N ALA A 460 -7.52 -8.28 -17.07
CA ALA A 460 -6.08 -8.13 -16.94
C ALA A 460 -5.67 -7.04 -15.93
N CYS A 461 -6.45 -5.96 -15.86
CA CYS A 461 -6.34 -4.95 -14.81
C CYS A 461 -6.43 -5.58 -13.43
N GLY A 462 -7.46 -6.40 -13.19
CA GLY A 462 -7.66 -7.07 -11.91
C GLY A 462 -6.54 -8.04 -11.56
N LEU A 463 -6.05 -8.78 -12.54
CA LEU A 463 -4.94 -9.71 -12.40
C LEU A 463 -3.65 -9.00 -11.96
N ILE A 464 -3.23 -7.95 -12.68
CA ILE A 464 -2.01 -7.20 -12.34
C ILE A 464 -2.20 -6.45 -11.03
N LYS A 465 -3.32 -5.73 -10.86
CA LYS A 465 -3.59 -4.96 -9.65
C LYS A 465 -3.58 -5.85 -8.40
N SER A 466 -4.22 -7.01 -8.43
CA SER A 466 -4.27 -7.91 -7.27
C SER A 466 -2.88 -8.37 -6.86
N ILE A 467 -2.07 -8.85 -7.81
CA ILE A 467 -0.70 -9.32 -7.55
C ILE A 467 0.18 -8.21 -7.01
N VAL A 468 0.16 -7.06 -7.68
CA VAL A 468 0.98 -5.90 -7.33
C VAL A 468 0.58 -5.34 -5.95
N SER A 469 -0.72 -5.34 -5.63
CA SER A 469 -1.22 -4.89 -4.32
C SER A 469 -0.83 -5.86 -3.21
N VAL A 470 -1.16 -7.15 -3.35
CA VAL A 470 -0.92 -8.18 -2.32
C VAL A 470 0.58 -8.31 -2.05
N SER A 471 1.41 -8.23 -3.08
CA SER A 471 2.86 -8.30 -2.93
C SER A 471 3.44 -7.11 -2.15
N ALA A 472 2.92 -5.89 -2.34
CA ALA A 472 3.33 -4.72 -1.58
C ALA A 472 2.86 -4.80 -0.12
N ASP A 473 1.60 -5.21 0.11
CA ASP A 473 1.06 -5.41 1.46
C ASP A 473 1.89 -6.46 2.23
N LEU A 474 2.29 -7.56 1.59
CA LEU A 474 3.17 -8.56 2.18
C LEU A 474 4.54 -7.98 2.57
N MET A 475 5.10 -7.02 1.81
CA MET A 475 6.35 -6.36 2.20
C MET A 475 6.17 -5.44 3.42
N HIS A 476 5.03 -4.72 3.53
CA HIS A 476 4.68 -3.98 4.74
C HIS A 476 4.62 -4.92 5.95
N ASP A 477 3.94 -6.05 5.80
CA ASP A 477 3.85 -7.05 6.84
C ASP A 477 5.25 -7.58 7.18
N PHE A 478 6.07 -7.98 6.21
CA PHE A 478 7.44 -8.45 6.48
C PHE A 478 8.29 -7.41 7.22
N LYS A 479 8.11 -6.11 6.93
CA LYS A 479 8.76 -5.06 7.74
C LYS A 479 8.28 -5.11 9.19
N THR A 480 6.96 -5.20 9.40
CA THR A 480 6.38 -5.32 10.74
C THR A 480 6.97 -6.53 11.46
N GLY A 481 6.98 -7.71 10.82
CA GLY A 481 7.48 -8.93 11.43
C GLY A 481 8.97 -8.95 11.71
N HIS A 482 9.78 -8.34 10.83
CA HIS A 482 11.21 -8.16 11.07
C HIS A 482 11.44 -7.37 12.38
N LEU A 483 10.72 -6.26 12.57
CA LEU A 483 10.82 -5.40 13.75
C LEU A 483 10.14 -5.99 15.01
N THR A 484 9.19 -6.92 14.87
CA THR A 484 8.54 -7.62 16.00
C THR A 484 9.13 -8.99 16.30
N LEU A 485 10.23 -9.38 15.61
CA LEU A 485 10.85 -10.69 15.73
C LEU A 485 9.84 -11.84 15.48
N THR A 486 9.00 -11.66 14.46
CA THR A 486 8.04 -12.64 13.96
C THR A 486 8.64 -13.38 12.78
N SER A 487 8.38 -14.69 12.71
CA SER A 487 8.92 -15.55 11.67
C SER A 487 8.37 -15.18 10.29
N PRO A 488 9.21 -14.96 9.27
CA PRO A 488 8.71 -14.75 7.91
C PRO A 488 7.89 -15.94 7.36
N ARG A 489 8.06 -17.16 7.89
CA ARG A 489 7.24 -18.31 7.53
C ARG A 489 5.84 -18.22 8.13
N SER A 490 5.73 -17.88 9.41
CA SER A 490 4.42 -17.70 10.04
C SER A 490 3.66 -16.54 9.42
N MET A 491 4.37 -15.47 9.02
CA MET A 491 3.82 -14.35 8.28
C MET A 491 3.23 -14.74 6.93
N LEU A 492 3.97 -15.50 6.11
CA LEU A 492 3.47 -15.98 4.82
C LEU A 492 2.18 -16.80 4.99
N VAL A 493 2.16 -17.68 6.00
CA VAL A 493 0.97 -18.49 6.32
C VAL A 493 -0.19 -17.62 6.80
N ALA A 494 0.07 -16.62 7.65
CA ALA A 494 -0.94 -15.67 8.10
C ALA A 494 -1.53 -14.85 6.94
N GLN A 495 -0.68 -14.40 6.02
CA GLN A 495 -1.10 -13.72 4.79
C GLN A 495 -1.99 -14.65 3.94
N ALA A 496 -1.58 -15.90 3.75
CA ALA A 496 -2.34 -16.88 2.96
C ALA A 496 -3.71 -17.19 3.58
N ILE A 497 -3.79 -17.35 4.90
CA ILE A 497 -5.06 -17.54 5.62
C ILE A 497 -5.94 -16.29 5.47
N GLY A 498 -5.38 -15.10 5.72
CA GLY A 498 -6.11 -13.84 5.58
C GLY A 498 -6.61 -13.60 4.17
N THR A 499 -5.79 -13.84 3.15
CA THR A 499 -6.18 -13.77 1.74
C THR A 499 -7.28 -14.79 1.41
N ALA A 500 -7.20 -16.03 1.91
CA ALA A 500 -8.25 -17.03 1.70
C ALA A 500 -9.60 -16.58 2.29
N ILE A 501 -9.57 -16.07 3.53
CA ILE A 501 -10.76 -15.51 4.20
C ILE A 501 -11.27 -14.32 3.38
N GLY A 502 -10.39 -13.40 2.96
CA GLY A 502 -10.74 -12.23 2.17
C GLY A 502 -11.38 -12.57 0.82
N CYS A 503 -10.90 -13.63 0.14
CA CYS A 503 -11.48 -14.10 -1.12
C CYS A 503 -12.94 -14.55 -0.98
N VAL A 504 -13.37 -14.95 0.22
CA VAL A 504 -14.76 -15.34 0.52
C VAL A 504 -15.55 -14.17 1.11
N VAL A 505 -15.00 -13.49 2.11
CA VAL A 505 -15.66 -12.40 2.84
C VAL A 505 -15.91 -11.19 1.94
N ALA A 506 -14.97 -10.83 1.07
CA ALA A 506 -15.10 -9.63 0.24
C ALA A 506 -16.25 -9.75 -0.79
N PRO A 507 -16.40 -10.85 -1.57
CA PRO A 507 -17.57 -11.04 -2.42
C PRO A 507 -18.89 -11.09 -1.65
N LEU A 508 -18.94 -11.75 -0.48
CA LEU A 508 -20.16 -11.82 0.33
C LEU A 508 -20.57 -10.44 0.83
N THR A 509 -19.59 -9.66 1.30
CA THR A 509 -19.80 -8.28 1.74
C THR A 509 -20.26 -7.42 0.57
N PHE A 510 -19.65 -7.57 -0.61
CA PHE A 510 -20.11 -6.86 -1.81
C PHE A 510 -21.53 -7.20 -2.19
N PHE A 511 -21.91 -8.46 -2.12
CA PHE A 511 -23.27 -8.88 -2.40
C PHE A 511 -24.30 -8.36 -1.40
N LEU A 512 -23.92 -8.21 -0.13
CA LEU A 512 -24.76 -7.54 0.87
C LEU A 512 -25.13 -6.13 0.38
N PHE A 513 -24.14 -5.33 -0.04
CA PHE A 513 -24.41 -3.98 -0.58
C PHE A 513 -25.15 -4.02 -1.92
N TYR A 514 -24.72 -4.87 -2.84
CA TYR A 514 -25.29 -4.98 -4.20
C TYR A 514 -26.76 -5.41 -4.21
N LYS A 515 -27.19 -6.19 -3.20
CA LYS A 515 -28.59 -6.61 -3.06
C LYS A 515 -29.43 -5.67 -2.20
N ALA A 516 -28.83 -5.05 -1.18
CA ALA A 516 -29.55 -4.16 -0.26
C ALA A 516 -29.70 -2.72 -0.79
N PHE A 517 -28.78 -2.27 -1.65
CA PHE A 517 -28.72 -0.90 -2.14
C PHE A 517 -28.59 -0.83 -3.66
N ASP A 518 -28.94 0.33 -4.21
CA ASP A 518 -28.87 0.60 -5.64
C ASP A 518 -27.44 0.95 -6.11
N VAL A 519 -26.55 -0.03 -6.02
CA VAL A 519 -25.12 0.14 -6.31
C VAL A 519 -24.90 0.46 -7.80
N GLY A 520 -24.06 1.47 -8.07
CA GLY A 520 -23.74 1.94 -9.41
C GLY A 520 -24.71 2.95 -10.00
N ASN A 521 -25.70 3.43 -9.22
CA ASN A 521 -26.55 4.55 -9.61
C ASN A 521 -25.82 5.89 -9.38
N PRO A 522 -25.53 6.71 -10.41
CA PRO A 522 -24.83 7.99 -10.28
C PRO A 522 -25.51 8.98 -9.32
N ASP A 523 -26.83 8.90 -9.18
CA ASP A 523 -27.64 9.76 -8.31
C ASP A 523 -27.88 9.16 -6.92
N GLY A 524 -27.44 7.91 -6.71
CA GLY A 524 -27.57 7.19 -5.45
C GLY A 524 -26.43 7.47 -4.45
N GLU A 525 -26.54 6.86 -3.27
CA GLU A 525 -25.48 6.92 -2.25
C GLU A 525 -24.25 6.10 -2.66
N TYR A 526 -24.46 4.91 -3.21
CA TYR A 526 -23.41 3.98 -3.63
C TYR A 526 -23.13 4.11 -5.13
N LYS A 527 -22.64 5.28 -5.53
CA LYS A 527 -22.42 5.65 -6.95
C LYS A 527 -21.44 4.73 -7.67
N ALA A 528 -20.48 4.17 -6.94
CA ALA A 528 -19.36 3.40 -7.49
C ALA A 528 -18.70 4.10 -8.70
N PRO A 529 -18.24 5.35 -8.54
CA PRO A 529 -17.83 6.21 -9.65
C PRO A 529 -16.70 5.60 -10.51
N TYR A 530 -15.85 4.78 -9.88
CA TYR A 530 -14.75 4.13 -10.57
C TYR A 530 -15.19 3.02 -11.52
N ALA A 531 -16.38 2.42 -11.38
CA ALA A 531 -16.84 1.40 -12.32
C ALA A 531 -17.02 1.97 -13.73
N ILE A 532 -17.70 3.12 -13.84
CA ILE A 532 -17.91 3.86 -15.09
C ILE A 532 -16.57 4.33 -15.65
N ILE A 533 -15.70 4.90 -14.79
CA ILE A 533 -14.37 5.36 -15.20
C ILE A 533 -13.58 4.21 -15.82
N TYR A 534 -13.46 3.06 -15.14
CA TYR A 534 -12.66 1.93 -15.63
C TYR A 534 -13.22 1.33 -16.92
N ARG A 535 -14.54 1.26 -17.07
CA ARG A 535 -15.15 0.79 -18.32
C ARG A 535 -14.86 1.76 -19.48
N ASN A 536 -15.03 3.06 -19.26
CA ASN A 536 -14.68 4.08 -20.25
C ASN A 536 -13.18 4.02 -20.61
N MET A 537 -12.31 3.80 -19.63
CA MET A 537 -10.88 3.57 -19.89
C MET A 537 -10.63 2.37 -20.79
N ALA A 538 -11.37 1.27 -20.59
CA ALA A 538 -11.21 0.07 -21.39
C ALA A 538 -11.70 0.27 -22.82
N ILE A 539 -12.80 1.00 -22.99
CA ILE A 539 -13.32 1.42 -24.30
C ILE A 539 -12.31 2.30 -25.04
N ILE A 540 -11.68 3.25 -24.35
CA ILE A 540 -10.61 4.07 -24.94
C ILE A 540 -9.38 3.20 -25.26
N GLY A 541 -9.02 2.26 -24.39
CA GLY A 541 -7.90 1.34 -24.60
C GLY A 541 -8.03 0.49 -25.86
N VAL A 542 -9.26 0.08 -26.21
CA VAL A 542 -9.56 -0.62 -27.48
C VAL A 542 -9.13 0.19 -28.71
N GLN A 543 -9.23 1.52 -28.66
CA GLN A 543 -8.83 2.42 -29.75
C GLN A 543 -7.30 2.56 -29.89
N GLY A 544 -6.54 1.89 -29.01
CA GLY A 544 -5.08 1.86 -29.04
C GLY A 544 -4.40 3.12 -28.49
N LEU A 545 -3.08 3.15 -28.62
CA LEU A 545 -2.23 4.25 -28.15
C LEU A 545 -2.51 5.58 -28.87
N SER A 546 -3.09 5.52 -30.06
CA SER A 546 -3.56 6.69 -30.84
C SER A 546 -4.71 7.44 -30.18
N ALA A 547 -5.40 6.83 -29.22
CA ALA A 547 -6.49 7.48 -28.50
C ALA A 547 -6.01 8.39 -27.35
N LEU A 548 -4.71 8.37 -27.03
CA LEU A 548 -4.13 9.25 -26.01
C LEU A 548 -4.05 10.70 -26.51
N PRO A 549 -4.07 11.67 -25.58
CA PRO A 549 -3.83 13.07 -25.93
C PRO A 549 -2.51 13.28 -26.69
N LEU A 550 -2.45 14.35 -27.49
CA LEU A 550 -1.28 14.68 -28.30
C LEU A 550 -0.02 14.79 -27.42
N HIS A 551 1.14 14.34 -27.90
CA HIS A 551 2.42 14.36 -27.16
C HIS A 551 2.46 13.59 -25.81
N CYS A 552 1.37 12.93 -25.38
CA CYS A 552 1.34 12.20 -24.11
C CYS A 552 2.42 11.11 -24.04
N LEU A 553 2.61 10.34 -25.12
CA LEU A 553 3.62 9.29 -25.19
C LEU A 553 5.05 9.84 -25.21
N GLU A 554 5.29 10.95 -25.93
CA GLU A 554 6.60 11.60 -25.98
C GLU A 554 7.02 12.07 -24.59
N LEU A 555 6.09 12.68 -23.84
CA LEU A 555 6.32 13.04 -22.44
C LEU A 555 6.57 11.79 -21.58
N CYS A 556 5.82 10.71 -21.78
CA CYS A 556 6.06 9.46 -21.05
C CYS A 556 7.48 8.92 -21.29
N TYR A 557 7.96 8.89 -22.53
CA TYR A 557 9.32 8.47 -22.85
C TYR A 557 10.37 9.41 -22.22
N GLY A 558 10.14 10.72 -22.25
CA GLY A 558 11.03 11.70 -21.61
C GLY A 558 11.11 11.51 -20.09
N PHE A 559 9.98 11.33 -19.41
CA PHE A 559 9.94 11.09 -17.97
C PHE A 559 10.49 9.73 -17.55
N PHE A 560 10.26 8.70 -18.37
CA PHE A 560 10.89 7.39 -18.18
C PHE A 560 12.42 7.50 -18.28
N ALA A 561 12.92 8.17 -19.32
CA ALA A 561 14.35 8.42 -19.50
C ALA A 561 14.93 9.24 -18.34
N PHE A 562 14.23 10.29 -17.90
CA PHE A 562 14.61 11.06 -16.72
C PHE A 562 14.74 10.19 -15.46
N ALA A 563 13.78 9.28 -15.21
CA ALA A 563 13.83 8.40 -14.06
C ALA A 563 15.06 7.46 -14.09
N VAL A 564 15.38 6.91 -15.27
CA VAL A 564 16.57 6.07 -15.46
C VAL A 564 17.86 6.89 -15.27
N VAL A 565 17.95 8.07 -15.88
CA VAL A 565 19.13 8.95 -15.78
C VAL A 565 19.34 9.46 -14.37
N ALA A 566 18.28 9.82 -13.65
CA ALA A 566 18.38 10.26 -12.26
C ALA A 566 18.92 9.14 -11.34
N ASN A 567 18.46 7.90 -11.53
CA ASN A 567 18.98 6.76 -10.77
C ASN A 567 20.43 6.42 -11.14
N LEU A 568 20.76 6.45 -12.44
CA LEU A 568 22.13 6.28 -12.90
C LEU A 568 23.06 7.36 -12.32
N GLY A 569 22.61 8.61 -12.31
CA GLY A 569 23.31 9.73 -11.68
C GLY A 569 23.52 9.50 -10.19
N ARG A 570 22.51 9.02 -9.47
CA ARG A 570 22.65 8.67 -8.04
C ARG A 570 23.69 7.59 -7.78
N ASP A 571 23.79 6.60 -8.66
CA ASP A 571 24.72 5.49 -8.51
C ASP A 571 26.16 5.82 -8.97
N LEU A 572 26.32 6.72 -9.94
CA LEU A 572 27.63 7.06 -10.51
C LEU A 572 28.28 8.30 -9.88
N LEU A 573 27.49 9.25 -9.37
CA LEU A 573 28.02 10.50 -8.80
C LEU A 573 28.58 10.29 -7.38
N PRO A 574 29.60 11.09 -6.98
CA PRO A 574 30.15 11.05 -5.62
C PRO A 574 29.08 11.26 -4.54
N GLU A 575 29.32 10.75 -3.32
CA GLU A 575 28.32 10.74 -2.24
C GLU A 575 27.66 12.09 -1.94
N LYS A 576 28.37 13.21 -2.10
CA LYS A 576 27.84 14.54 -1.79
C LYS A 576 26.75 14.98 -2.79
N PRO A 577 27.00 15.08 -4.11
CA PRO A 577 25.94 15.36 -5.08
C PRO A 577 24.89 14.24 -5.17
N GLY A 578 25.29 12.96 -5.09
CA GLY A 578 24.38 11.81 -5.24
C GLY A 578 23.28 11.75 -4.17
N LYS A 579 23.53 12.24 -2.95
CA LYS A 579 22.54 12.27 -1.85
C LYS A 579 21.39 13.28 -2.06
N TRP A 580 21.58 14.29 -2.92
CA TRP A 580 20.57 15.33 -3.17
C TRP A 580 19.72 15.08 -4.42
N ILE A 581 20.09 14.10 -5.26
CA ILE A 581 19.30 13.73 -6.42
C ILE A 581 17.93 13.25 -5.93
N PRO A 582 16.82 13.74 -6.47
CA PRO A 582 15.50 13.32 -6.01
C PRO A 582 15.28 11.83 -6.30
N LEU A 583 14.25 11.25 -5.69
CA LEU A 583 13.80 9.88 -5.97
C LEU A 583 12.67 9.98 -7.00
N PRO A 584 12.87 9.61 -8.27
CA PRO A 584 11.83 9.70 -9.31
C PRO A 584 10.54 8.97 -8.93
N MET A 585 10.64 7.80 -8.30
CA MET A 585 9.47 7.09 -7.76
C MET A 585 8.68 7.93 -6.76
N ALA A 586 9.35 8.61 -5.83
CA ALA A 586 8.67 9.50 -4.88
C ALA A 586 8.06 10.71 -5.59
N MET A 587 8.79 11.33 -6.52
CA MET A 587 8.29 12.46 -7.32
C MET A 587 7.02 12.12 -8.11
N ALA A 588 6.80 10.85 -8.46
CA ALA A 588 5.65 10.44 -9.25
C ALA A 588 4.33 10.43 -8.48
N VAL A 589 4.34 10.23 -7.15
CA VAL A 589 3.10 10.10 -6.37
C VAL A 589 2.20 11.36 -6.45
N PRO A 590 2.73 12.59 -6.30
CA PRO A 590 1.94 13.81 -6.37
C PRO A 590 1.35 14.09 -7.75
N PHE A 591 1.93 13.55 -8.84
CA PHE A 591 1.38 13.72 -10.20
C PHE A 591 -0.09 13.28 -10.28
N LEU A 592 -0.45 12.29 -9.46
CA LEU A 592 -1.81 11.75 -9.37
C LEU A 592 -2.54 12.23 -8.11
N VAL A 593 -1.90 12.16 -6.94
CA VAL A 593 -2.58 12.35 -5.65
C VAL A 593 -2.89 13.82 -5.36
N GLY A 594 -2.05 14.75 -5.83
CA GLY A 594 -2.16 16.16 -5.48
C GLY A 594 -0.94 16.70 -4.73
N GLY A 595 -0.83 18.03 -4.66
CA GLY A 595 0.24 18.71 -3.93
C GLY A 595 0.05 18.71 -2.42
N SER A 596 -1.19 18.62 -1.94
CA SER A 596 -1.56 18.68 -0.52
C SER A 596 -0.92 17.54 0.28
N PHE A 597 -0.97 16.33 -0.26
CA PHE A 597 -0.27 15.17 0.29
C PHE A 597 1.23 15.40 0.50
N ALA A 598 1.91 16.00 -0.47
CA ALA A 598 3.34 16.29 -0.36
C ALA A 598 3.63 17.35 0.72
N ILE A 599 2.76 18.35 0.84
CA ILE A 599 2.83 19.38 1.89
C ILE A 599 2.70 18.75 3.29
N ASP A 600 1.68 17.93 3.50
CA ASP A 600 1.44 17.26 4.78
C ASP A 600 2.65 16.40 5.21
N MET A 601 3.21 15.63 4.28
CA MET A 601 4.42 14.84 4.57
C MET A 601 5.65 15.73 4.85
N CYS A 602 5.82 16.84 4.12
CA CYS A 602 6.88 17.80 4.37
C CYS A 602 6.77 18.45 5.75
N ILE A 603 5.56 18.75 6.21
CA ILE A 603 5.32 19.26 7.57
C ILE A 603 5.76 18.24 8.61
N GLY A 604 5.49 16.94 8.41
CA GLY A 604 6.01 15.88 9.27
C GLY A 604 7.54 15.89 9.37
N SER A 605 8.24 16.05 8.23
CA SER A 605 9.69 16.21 8.18
C SER A 605 10.17 17.47 8.92
N LEU A 606 9.46 18.59 8.77
CA LEU A 606 9.77 19.85 9.45
C LEU A 606 9.64 19.71 10.98
N VAL A 607 8.58 19.05 11.46
CA VAL A 607 8.39 18.75 12.88
C VAL A 607 9.57 17.95 13.44
N VAL A 608 10.01 16.90 12.72
CA VAL A 608 11.17 16.10 13.12
C VAL A 608 12.45 16.92 13.11
N PHE A 609 12.65 17.76 12.09
CA PHE A 609 13.83 18.62 11.98
C PHE A 609 13.93 19.60 13.15
N VAL A 610 12.84 20.31 13.47
CA VAL A 610 12.76 21.22 14.61
C VAL A 610 12.98 20.47 15.92
N TRP A 611 12.35 19.31 16.10
CA TRP A 611 12.53 18.51 17.31
C TRP A 611 13.96 18.01 17.47
N LYS A 612 14.63 17.59 16.39
CA LYS A 612 16.06 17.20 16.45
C LYS A 612 16.96 18.38 16.83
N LYS A 613 16.67 19.60 16.36
CA LYS A 613 17.38 20.82 16.76
C LYS A 613 17.20 21.14 18.24
N VAL A 614 15.99 20.95 18.78
CA VAL A 614 15.70 21.22 20.20
C VAL A 614 16.27 20.13 21.12
N ASN A 615 16.04 18.84 20.80
CA ASN A 615 16.51 17.72 21.60
C ASN A 615 16.67 16.44 20.77
N ARG A 616 17.89 16.23 20.24
CA ARG A 616 18.24 15.07 19.39
C ARG A 616 17.98 13.72 20.06
N LYS A 617 18.45 13.52 21.29
CA LYS A 617 18.31 12.23 22.01
C LYS A 617 16.85 11.86 22.25
N LYS A 618 16.00 12.84 22.61
CA LYS A 618 14.56 12.60 22.83
C LYS A 618 13.83 12.36 21.51
N ALA A 619 14.20 13.07 20.44
CA ALA A 619 13.58 12.92 19.12
C ALA A 619 13.80 11.51 18.55
N GLU A 620 15.03 10.99 18.58
CA GLU A 620 15.36 9.66 18.04
C GLU A 620 14.52 8.53 18.67
N VAL A 621 14.20 8.65 19.97
CA VAL A 621 13.43 7.63 20.70
C VAL A 621 11.91 7.83 20.57
N MET A 622 11.43 9.08 20.51
CA MET A 622 10.01 9.39 20.61
C MET A 622 9.31 9.59 19.26
N VAL A 623 10.04 9.99 18.20
CA VAL A 623 9.46 10.27 16.89
C VAL A 623 8.66 9.08 16.35
N PRO A 624 9.17 7.83 16.35
CA PRO A 624 8.39 6.70 15.85
C PRO A 624 7.09 6.49 16.64
N ALA A 625 7.11 6.67 17.96
CA ALA A 625 5.94 6.50 18.81
C ALA A 625 4.90 7.61 18.62
N VAL A 626 5.33 8.86 18.48
CA VAL A 626 4.44 10.00 18.21
C VAL A 626 3.83 9.89 16.81
N ALA A 627 4.64 9.61 15.80
CA ALA A 627 4.18 9.41 14.43
C ALA A 627 3.16 8.26 14.32
N SER A 628 3.44 7.13 14.97
CA SER A 628 2.50 6.01 15.04
C SER A 628 1.19 6.40 15.73
N GLY A 629 1.25 7.23 16.77
CA GLY A 629 0.07 7.76 17.45
C GLY A 629 -0.78 8.63 16.54
N LEU A 630 -0.17 9.53 15.75
CA LEU A 630 -0.86 10.36 14.76
C LEU A 630 -1.56 9.50 13.69
N ILE A 631 -0.82 8.57 13.08
CA ILE A 631 -1.39 7.68 12.04
C ILE A 631 -2.54 6.84 12.62
N CYS A 632 -2.35 6.26 13.81
CA CYS A 632 -3.36 5.41 14.44
C CYS A 632 -4.61 6.19 14.87
N GLY A 633 -4.46 7.39 15.42
CA GLY A 633 -5.59 8.18 15.93
C GLY A 633 -6.51 8.62 14.80
N ASP A 634 -5.93 9.16 13.73
CA ASP A 634 -6.65 9.54 12.51
C ASP A 634 -7.27 8.31 11.83
N GLY A 635 -6.48 7.25 11.64
CA GLY A 635 -6.94 6.01 11.02
C GLY A 635 -8.02 5.25 11.82
N LEU A 636 -8.05 5.36 13.16
CA LEU A 636 -9.07 4.71 13.98
C LEU A 636 -10.40 5.48 13.96
N TRP A 637 -10.39 6.80 13.80
CA TRP A 637 -11.61 7.62 13.72
C TRP A 637 -12.51 7.23 12.52
N ILE A 638 -11.91 6.66 11.48
CA ILE A 638 -12.61 6.13 10.31
C ILE A 638 -13.66 5.08 10.68
N LEU A 639 -13.42 4.31 11.75
CA LEU A 639 -14.37 3.31 12.24
C LEU A 639 -15.68 3.96 12.72
N PRO A 640 -15.69 4.85 13.75
CA PRO A 640 -16.87 5.61 14.14
C PRO A 640 -17.52 6.38 12.98
N SER A 641 -16.75 7.11 12.18
CA SER A 641 -17.33 7.92 11.10
C SER A 641 -18.01 7.05 10.03
N SER A 642 -17.45 5.88 9.72
CA SER A 642 -18.05 4.93 8.80
C SER A 642 -19.33 4.31 9.36
N LEU A 643 -19.37 4.00 10.66
CA LEU A 643 -20.56 3.50 11.36
C LEU A 643 -21.66 4.57 11.44
N LEU A 644 -21.32 5.81 11.77
CA LEU A 644 -22.25 6.94 11.76
C LEU A 644 -22.84 7.15 10.37
N ALA A 645 -22.00 7.14 9.34
CA ALA A 645 -22.49 7.25 7.98
C ALA A 645 -23.30 6.02 7.54
N LEU A 646 -23.07 4.80 8.08
CA LEU A 646 -23.94 3.63 7.84
C LEU A 646 -25.30 3.81 8.53
N ALA A 647 -25.32 4.47 9.69
CA ALA A 647 -26.54 4.89 10.39
C ALA A 647 -27.19 6.14 9.77
N LYS A 648 -26.75 6.57 8.58
CA LYS A 648 -27.23 7.77 7.86
C LYS A 648 -27.04 9.09 8.62
N VAL A 649 -26.14 9.12 9.60
CA VAL A 649 -25.75 10.35 10.29
C VAL A 649 -24.75 11.09 9.42
N ARG A 650 -25.16 12.26 8.91
CA ARG A 650 -24.29 13.17 8.18
C ARG A 650 -23.50 14.06 9.14
N PRO A 651 -22.32 14.55 8.74
CA PRO A 651 -21.64 15.55 9.52
C PRO A 651 -22.50 16.82 9.64
N PRO A 652 -22.57 17.44 10.82
CA PRO A 652 -23.57 18.46 11.12
C PRO A 652 -23.29 19.82 10.48
N MET A 653 -22.02 20.16 10.23
CA MET A 653 -21.63 21.46 9.68
C MET A 653 -20.89 21.29 8.36
N CYS A 654 -21.09 22.21 7.43
CA CYS A 654 -20.23 22.38 6.26
C CYS A 654 -19.44 23.68 6.40
N MET A 655 -18.12 23.57 6.40
CA MET A 655 -17.22 24.73 6.31
C MET A 655 -16.68 24.84 4.88
N ASN A 656 -17.06 25.88 4.15
CA ASN A 656 -16.63 26.13 2.78
C ASN A 656 -15.81 27.44 2.69
N PHE A 657 -14.85 27.50 1.78
CA PHE A 657 -13.94 28.63 1.59
C PHE A 657 -14.10 29.21 0.19
N THR A 658 -14.83 30.32 0.08
CA THR A 658 -15.04 31.04 -1.19
C THR A 658 -14.32 32.39 -1.17
N ALA A 659 -14.06 32.94 -2.35
CA ALA A 659 -13.57 34.32 -2.46
C ALA A 659 -14.68 35.27 -1.96
N ALA A 660 -14.30 36.32 -1.21
CA ALA A 660 -15.21 37.41 -0.92
C ALA A 660 -15.60 38.06 -2.26
N HIS A 661 -16.90 38.10 -2.54
CA HIS A 661 -17.47 38.65 -3.77
C HIS A 661 -17.19 40.14 -3.94
#